data_AF-A0A813LNY2-F1
#
_entry.id   AF-A0A813LNY2-F1
#
_cell.length_a   1.000
_cell.length_b   1.000
_cell.length_c   1.000
_cell.angle_alpha   90.00
_cell.angle_beta   90.00
_cell.angle_gamma   90.00
#
_symmetry.space_group_name_H-M   'P 1'
#
loop_
_entity.id
_entity.type
_entity.pdbx_description
1 polymer ?
#
loop_
_entity_poly.entity_id
_entity_poly.type
_entity_poly.pdbx_seq_one_letter_code
_entity_poly.pdbx_strand_id
1 'polypeptide(L)'
;MRIAVRSRYTNINGGYEENGVHHGRPAFCRTTGDAWIFSETRLSSRGVREGSQRWHFGPALPSADASSAAIHFSSSHDAITPDLAEWPSENVEKVWMPEEGRAPGGIFETTLWLDKDFPPEPSSIGELPRSLAVEPEWIPVRSLREGNWKLFEDISPRDLLQGAIGNCWLVAAMASLAEFPEAVEALFGEPELSKKGRCEVRLFDAKCGAVVPIVVDEFIPCHPRQWWDEEGLPLFARPNGNEAWVLLLEKAFAKLLGSYTALSGGNCCSAFRAFTGERQTFVWARGEGHAYGEVENEMSQLVECFQARLLELHTKAVVKLQQENQELRELLAVGKQVDKEAVTLPVHQLQNVLQHQAQPSQVILGPGAFEDQEREHPMDSPVRSGRSVRKTPDSAAEVIAEVPRSVLKPSYTTFFEASQRSASLGSLGGLLHCLTGSGWEQLFEGSFCVVICLNCMTIGIIAHYEVQTGGVPHGLAGFLAVCEHVITLIFTLELILRVRALGFNRFLPTSSANMWNFIDALIVVGGIVFTWIIPLLTLLGLHTDISSARSLTALRAVRLLRLAYVVRKVEVLHEIWVLIRGMFDSLRVLFWTIVVIFFITYIFAVFGLTLLSKQIFEISQSESLSPVQRLQIDELSDYLGGLGSIMYSLVQVLTLDSHTTIMRPIMKYIPWSWVYFYAYIAIAVFVLMNLVTAIIVENAVSHARNDEERTLQYRERRRSKELVNLKQLFTLTDSDGDGNLSWDEFQLSFSDPDTCNRWKLMDFEPEECQDLFRLLDEGDGLIDTDEFFEGLSKMKGSAQSKDVFALRRQVEDLKAAIGNMLLDRT
;
A
#
# COMPACT_ATOMS: atom_id res chain seq x y z
N MET A 1 2.40 -27.87 34.94
CA MET A 1 1.97 -28.44 33.64
C MET A 1 1.72 -27.31 32.63
N ARG A 2 1.93 -27.53 31.33
CA ARG A 2 1.70 -26.52 30.27
C ARG A 2 0.59 -26.96 29.33
N ILE A 3 -0.24 -26.02 28.87
CA ILE A 3 -1.37 -26.29 27.98
C ILE A 3 -1.39 -25.26 26.85
N ALA A 4 -1.70 -25.69 25.63
CA ALA A 4 -1.91 -24.80 24.49
C ALA A 4 -3.39 -24.78 24.10
N VAL A 5 -3.88 -23.59 23.75
CA VAL A 5 -5.25 -23.35 23.31
C VAL A 5 -5.25 -22.57 22.00
N ARG A 6 -6.14 -22.96 21.08
CA ARG A 6 -6.43 -22.28 19.82
C ARG A 6 -7.91 -21.90 19.79
N SER A 7 -8.23 -20.64 19.47
CA SER A 7 -9.59 -20.09 19.43
C SER A 7 -9.84 -19.28 18.14
N ARG A 8 -11.10 -19.28 17.64
CA ARG A 8 -11.54 -18.47 16.48
C ARG A 8 -11.73 -16.99 16.80
N TYR A 9 -12.00 -16.66 18.06
CA TYR A 9 -12.22 -15.29 18.50
C TYR A 9 -11.11 -14.90 19.48
N THR A 10 -10.48 -13.75 19.22
CA THR A 10 -9.38 -13.08 19.96
C THR A 10 -7.96 -13.66 19.80
N ASN A 11 -6.92 -12.82 19.99
CA ASN A 11 -5.46 -13.07 19.86
C ASN A 11 -4.89 -14.13 20.84
N ILE A 12 -5.58 -15.26 20.98
CA ILE A 12 -5.35 -16.24 22.02
C ILE A 12 -4.84 -17.52 21.37
N ASN A 13 -3.57 -17.43 20.98
CA ASN A 13 -2.73 -18.54 20.59
C ASN A 13 -1.54 -18.61 21.57
N GLY A 14 -1.23 -19.79 22.09
CA GLY A 14 -0.01 -20.03 22.87
C GLY A 14 -0.20 -20.32 24.36
N GLY A 15 0.93 -20.63 25.02
CA GLY A 15 1.04 -21.43 26.24
C GLY A 15 0.45 -20.84 27.53
N TYR A 16 -0.30 -21.70 28.22
CA TYR A 16 -0.77 -21.53 29.58
C TYR A 16 0.10 -22.37 30.51
N GLU A 17 0.47 -21.80 31.65
CA GLU A 17 1.18 -22.49 32.71
C GLU A 17 0.25 -22.68 33.90
N GLU A 18 0.34 -23.85 34.52
CA GLU A 18 -0.37 -24.14 35.77
C GLU A 18 0.03 -23.13 36.85
N ASN A 19 -0.95 -22.37 37.32
CA ASN A 19 -0.77 -21.28 38.26
C ASN A 19 -1.79 -21.41 39.41
N GLY A 20 -1.58 -22.43 40.25
CA GLY A 20 -2.36 -22.69 41.45
C GLY A 20 -3.55 -23.63 41.26
N VAL A 21 -4.36 -23.75 42.32
CA VAL A 21 -5.53 -24.64 42.39
C VAL A 21 -6.78 -23.82 42.68
N HIS A 22 -7.82 -24.00 41.87
CA HIS A 22 -9.11 -23.35 42.00
C HIS A 22 -10.22 -24.40 42.16
N HIS A 23 -10.97 -24.34 43.26
CA HIS A 23 -12.00 -25.35 43.63
C HIS A 23 -11.52 -26.81 43.57
N GLY A 24 -10.27 -27.07 43.97
CA GLY A 24 -9.72 -28.43 44.06
C GLY A 24 -9.14 -29.00 42.76
N ARG A 25 -9.08 -28.22 41.67
CA ARG A 25 -8.44 -28.59 40.41
C ARG A 25 -7.43 -27.52 39.95
N PRO A 26 -6.43 -27.87 39.12
CA PRO A 26 -5.42 -26.93 38.65
C PRO A 26 -6.06 -25.82 37.80
N ALA A 27 -5.59 -24.59 38.01
CA ALA A 27 -5.91 -23.42 37.20
C ALA A 27 -4.69 -23.07 36.33
N PHE A 28 -4.91 -22.61 35.10
CA PHE A 28 -3.86 -22.29 34.15
C PHE A 28 -3.93 -20.83 33.73
N CYS A 29 -2.80 -20.13 33.78
CA CYS A 29 -2.68 -18.72 33.40
C CYS A 29 -1.79 -18.59 32.17
N ARG A 30 -2.15 -17.69 31.25
CA ARG A 30 -1.28 -17.35 30.12
C ARG A 30 -0.05 -16.59 30.62
N THR A 31 1.13 -16.89 30.08
CA THR A 31 2.39 -16.24 30.48
C THR A 31 2.53 -14.80 29.96
N THR A 32 1.77 -14.44 28.92
CA THR A 32 1.72 -13.08 28.35
C THR A 32 0.27 -12.59 28.27
N GLY A 33 -0.13 -11.80 29.28
CA GLY A 33 -1.45 -11.16 29.37
C GLY A 33 -2.41 -11.81 30.38
N ASP A 34 -3.57 -11.20 30.55
CA ASP A 34 -4.57 -11.58 31.56
C ASP A 34 -5.58 -12.56 30.95
N ALA A 35 -5.26 -13.86 30.91
CA ALA A 35 -6.18 -14.92 30.48
C ALA A 35 -5.99 -16.21 31.29
N TRP A 36 -7.11 -16.82 31.69
CA TRP A 36 -7.18 -17.93 32.64
C TRP A 36 -8.10 -19.06 32.17
N ILE A 37 -7.70 -20.29 32.47
CA ILE A 37 -8.50 -21.52 32.32
C ILE A 37 -8.65 -22.16 33.70
N PHE A 38 -9.88 -22.37 34.14
CA PHE A 38 -10.18 -22.91 35.48
C PHE A 38 -11.50 -23.67 35.50
N SER A 39 -11.73 -24.52 36.51
CA SER A 39 -13.01 -25.20 36.72
C SER A 39 -13.88 -24.51 37.77
N GLU A 40 -15.20 -24.49 37.58
CA GLU A 40 -16.18 -23.96 38.53
C GLU A 40 -17.30 -24.99 38.82
N THR A 41 -17.79 -25.01 40.06
CA THR A 41 -18.93 -25.85 40.50
C THR A 41 -20.10 -24.95 40.88
N ARG A 42 -21.22 -24.99 40.15
CA ARG A 42 -22.42 -24.19 40.51
C ARG A 42 -23.13 -24.79 41.73
N LEU A 43 -23.24 -24.03 42.81
CA LEU A 43 -24.15 -24.29 43.92
C LEU A 43 -25.55 -23.75 43.58
N SER A 44 -26.54 -24.65 43.45
CA SER A 44 -27.96 -24.29 43.27
C SER A 44 -28.59 -23.85 44.60
N SER A 45 -29.38 -22.76 44.58
CA SER A 45 -30.15 -22.23 45.72
C SER A 45 -31.40 -23.06 46.10
N ARG A 46 -31.60 -24.22 45.48
CA ARG A 46 -32.50 -25.29 45.96
C ARG A 46 -31.67 -26.57 46.09
N GLY A 47 -31.57 -27.07 47.33
CA GLY A 47 -30.68 -28.15 47.78
C GLY A 47 -30.27 -29.22 46.76
N VAL A 48 -28.95 -29.37 46.64
CA VAL A 48 -28.14 -30.53 46.23
C VAL A 48 -28.63 -31.36 45.03
N ARG A 49 -27.89 -31.24 43.92
CA ARG A 49 -27.33 -32.39 43.20
C ARG A 49 -25.83 -32.13 43.01
N GLU A 50 -24.99 -32.98 43.60
CA GLU A 50 -23.58 -33.13 43.25
C GLU A 50 -23.45 -33.56 41.78
N GLY A 51 -22.41 -33.08 41.09
CA GLY A 51 -21.93 -33.69 39.84
C GLY A 51 -22.17 -32.92 38.54
N SER A 52 -21.96 -31.61 38.49
CA SER A 52 -21.79 -30.95 37.19
C SER A 52 -20.75 -29.82 37.32
N GLN A 53 -19.49 -30.14 37.04
CA GLN A 53 -18.34 -29.23 37.02
C GLN A 53 -17.99 -28.83 35.59
N ARG A 54 -17.88 -27.54 35.29
CA ARG A 54 -17.49 -27.07 33.95
C ARG A 54 -16.14 -26.38 33.95
N TRP A 55 -15.45 -26.47 32.83
CA TRP A 55 -14.25 -25.68 32.56
C TRP A 55 -14.65 -24.34 31.97
N HIS A 56 -13.97 -23.30 32.41
CA HIS A 56 -14.23 -21.91 32.07
C HIS A 56 -12.97 -21.27 31.53
N PHE A 57 -13.20 -20.32 30.63
CA PHE A 57 -12.18 -19.53 29.98
C PHE A 57 -12.54 -18.04 30.08
N GLY A 58 -11.60 -17.21 30.55
CA GLY A 58 -11.84 -15.76 30.72
C GLY A 58 -10.60 -14.96 31.13
N PRO A 59 -10.69 -13.62 31.19
CA PRO A 59 -9.54 -12.74 31.41
C PRO A 59 -9.04 -12.74 32.85
N ALA A 60 -9.85 -13.18 33.81
CA ALA A 60 -9.48 -13.24 35.22
C ALA A 60 -10.16 -14.42 35.93
N LEU A 61 -9.60 -14.83 37.06
CA LEU A 61 -10.27 -15.72 38.01
C LEU A 61 -11.43 -14.97 38.71
N PRO A 62 -12.61 -15.58 38.87
CA PRO A 62 -13.74 -14.95 39.55
C PRO A 62 -13.40 -14.72 41.03
N SER A 63 -13.56 -13.48 41.50
CA SER A 63 -13.47 -13.15 42.92
C SER A 63 -14.82 -13.39 43.61
N ALA A 64 -14.83 -13.62 44.92
CA ALA A 64 -16.01 -13.99 45.71
C ALA A 64 -17.22 -13.03 45.56
N ASP A 65 -16.98 -11.79 45.10
CA ASP A 65 -17.99 -10.74 44.94
C ASP A 65 -18.36 -10.45 43.47
N ALA A 66 -17.76 -11.13 42.49
CA ALA A 66 -17.99 -10.86 41.06
C ALA A 66 -18.40 -12.13 40.29
N SER A 67 -19.70 -12.35 40.17
CA SER A 67 -20.28 -13.46 39.41
C SER A 67 -20.28 -13.20 37.89
N SER A 68 -19.12 -13.12 37.22
CA SER A 68 -18.94 -13.42 35.77
C SER A 68 -17.57 -12.96 35.23
N ALA A 69 -16.47 -13.60 35.63
CA ALA A 69 -15.18 -13.41 34.93
C ALA A 69 -14.97 -14.40 33.76
N ALA A 70 -15.81 -15.45 33.64
CA ALA A 70 -15.77 -16.39 32.53
C ALA A 70 -16.45 -15.79 31.29
N ILE A 71 -15.71 -15.72 30.17
CA ILE A 71 -16.28 -15.31 28.88
C ILE A 71 -16.93 -16.53 28.19
N HIS A 72 -16.30 -17.71 28.32
CA HIS A 72 -16.76 -18.94 27.67
C HIS A 72 -16.64 -20.15 28.61
N PHE A 73 -17.39 -21.22 28.33
CA PHE A 73 -17.43 -22.44 29.14
C PHE A 73 -17.51 -23.71 28.28
N SER A 74 -17.01 -24.82 28.82
CA SER A 74 -17.11 -26.16 28.21
C SER A 74 -18.56 -26.63 28.16
N SER A 75 -18.93 -27.32 27.08
CA SER A 75 -20.26 -27.93 26.92
C SER A 75 -20.43 -29.18 27.77
N SER A 76 -19.31 -29.86 28.09
CA SER A 76 -19.27 -31.03 28.98
C SER A 76 -19.18 -30.62 30.45
N HIS A 77 -19.85 -31.36 31.33
CA HIS A 77 -20.03 -31.02 32.74
C HIS A 77 -19.26 -31.93 33.72
N ASP A 78 -18.33 -32.77 33.27
CA ASP A 78 -17.59 -33.70 34.17
C ASP A 78 -16.13 -33.99 33.74
N ALA A 79 -15.53 -33.15 32.89
CA ALA A 79 -14.18 -33.42 32.36
C ALA A 79 -13.06 -33.20 33.41
N ILE A 80 -12.11 -34.14 33.47
CA ILE A 80 -11.04 -34.13 34.49
C ILE A 80 -10.00 -33.05 34.21
N THR A 81 -9.64 -32.86 32.95
CA THR A 81 -8.66 -31.88 32.47
C THR A 81 -9.26 -31.08 31.30
N PRO A 82 -8.77 -29.87 31.02
CA PRO A 82 -9.39 -29.00 30.02
C PRO A 82 -9.21 -29.49 28.57
N ASP A 83 -8.21 -30.34 28.29
CA ASP A 83 -8.01 -31.01 27.00
C ASP A 83 -9.04 -32.13 26.75
N LEU A 84 -9.54 -32.76 27.82
CA LEU A 84 -10.60 -33.76 27.77
C LEU A 84 -12.01 -33.14 27.82
N ALA A 85 -12.11 -31.84 28.06
CA ALA A 85 -13.39 -31.14 28.07
C ALA A 85 -13.86 -30.86 26.64
N GLU A 86 -15.11 -31.19 26.35
CA GLU A 86 -15.74 -30.71 25.11
C GLU A 86 -15.98 -29.21 25.19
N TRP A 87 -15.39 -28.48 24.25
CA TRP A 87 -15.57 -27.05 24.10
C TRP A 87 -16.47 -26.75 22.89
N PRO A 88 -17.36 -25.75 22.98
CA PRO A 88 -18.08 -25.27 21.80
C PRO A 88 -17.08 -24.77 20.76
N SER A 89 -17.11 -25.34 19.56
CA SER A 89 -16.24 -24.99 18.43
C SER A 89 -16.40 -23.53 17.96
N GLU A 90 -17.50 -22.90 18.37
CA GLU A 90 -17.75 -21.46 18.22
C GLU A 90 -16.76 -20.62 19.06
N ASN A 91 -16.25 -21.15 20.17
CA ASN A 91 -15.45 -20.37 21.13
C ASN A 91 -14.00 -20.88 21.28
N VAL A 92 -13.74 -22.18 21.14
CA VAL A 92 -12.39 -22.78 21.24
C VAL A 92 -12.27 -23.88 20.19
N GLU A 93 -11.23 -23.83 19.36
CA GLU A 93 -10.99 -24.81 18.29
C GLU A 93 -10.30 -26.08 18.81
N LYS A 94 -9.26 -25.92 19.65
CA LYS A 94 -8.48 -27.05 20.17
C LYS A 94 -7.72 -26.70 21.45
N VAL A 95 -7.65 -27.67 22.37
CA VAL A 95 -6.82 -27.62 23.60
C VAL A 95 -5.94 -28.87 23.61
N TRP A 96 -4.64 -28.74 23.90
CA TRP A 96 -3.74 -29.89 24.03
C TRP A 96 -2.62 -29.66 25.06
N MET A 97 -2.04 -30.75 25.54
CA MET A 97 -0.88 -30.76 26.43
C MET A 97 0.38 -31.16 25.64
N PRO A 98 1.51 -30.43 25.75
CA PRO A 98 2.77 -30.90 25.19
C PRO A 98 3.31 -32.04 26.06
N GLU A 99 3.65 -33.19 25.45
CA GLU A 99 4.54 -34.15 26.10
C GLU A 99 5.95 -33.55 26.16
N GLU A 100 6.60 -33.60 27.32
CA GLU A 100 7.87 -32.95 27.63
C GLU A 100 8.98 -33.39 26.66
N GLY A 101 9.39 -32.57 25.68
CA GLY A 101 10.56 -32.96 24.89
C GLY A 101 10.90 -32.25 23.58
N ARG A 102 10.76 -30.93 23.44
CA ARG A 102 11.52 -30.19 22.41
C ARG A 102 11.64 -28.70 22.74
N ALA A 103 12.79 -28.32 23.27
CA ALA A 103 13.28 -26.95 23.25
C ALA A 103 14.45 -26.85 22.23
N PRO A 104 14.69 -25.67 21.64
CA PRO A 104 15.51 -25.49 20.44
C PRO A 104 16.99 -25.42 20.80
N GLY A 105 17.84 -26.06 19.96
CA GLY A 105 19.28 -26.18 20.20
C GLY A 105 19.88 -27.55 19.87
N GLY A 106 19.17 -28.38 19.09
CA GLY A 106 19.72 -29.64 18.59
C GLY A 106 20.73 -29.38 17.49
N ILE A 107 22.01 -29.64 17.78
CA ILE A 107 23.08 -29.81 16.80
C ILE A 107 22.57 -30.72 15.68
N PHE A 108 22.39 -30.17 14.47
CA PHE A 108 21.98 -30.93 13.30
C PHE A 108 23.11 -31.86 12.84
N GLU A 109 22.73 -33.02 12.30
CA GLU A 109 23.61 -34.14 11.96
C GLU A 109 24.94 -33.70 11.30
N THR A 110 26.06 -34.15 11.88
CA THR A 110 27.45 -33.90 11.48
C THR A 110 27.84 -34.51 10.10
N THR A 111 26.88 -34.70 9.20
CA THR A 111 27.03 -35.41 7.93
C THR A 111 26.79 -34.54 6.69
N LEU A 112 26.19 -33.36 6.83
CA LEU A 112 25.97 -32.43 5.70
C LEU A 112 27.23 -31.61 5.39
N TRP A 113 27.48 -31.39 4.10
CA TRP A 113 28.59 -30.59 3.60
C TRP A 113 28.35 -29.11 3.93
N LEU A 114 29.39 -28.46 4.45
CA LEU A 114 29.37 -27.04 4.82
C LEU A 114 30.15 -26.23 3.78
N ASP A 115 29.57 -25.12 3.35
CA ASP A 115 30.23 -24.17 2.47
C ASP A 115 31.26 -23.35 3.26
N LYS A 116 32.54 -23.50 2.92
CA LYS A 116 33.63 -22.77 3.60
C LYS A 116 33.73 -21.32 3.15
N ASP A 117 33.27 -21.01 1.94
CA ASP A 117 33.36 -19.67 1.37
C ASP A 117 32.14 -18.81 1.76
N PHE A 118 31.05 -19.45 2.19
CA PHE A 118 29.82 -18.80 2.65
C PHE A 118 29.20 -19.56 3.84
N PRO A 119 29.88 -19.58 5.01
CA PRO A 119 29.49 -20.41 6.15
C PRO A 119 28.18 -19.93 6.81
N PRO A 120 27.45 -20.79 7.54
CA PRO A 120 26.26 -20.42 8.30
C PRO A 120 26.62 -19.63 9.58
N GLU A 121 27.19 -18.46 9.37
CA GLU A 121 27.68 -17.53 10.39
C GLU A 121 27.18 -16.11 10.06
N PRO A 122 27.19 -15.19 11.04
CA PRO A 122 26.79 -13.79 10.81
C PRO A 122 27.55 -13.08 9.67
N SER A 123 28.77 -13.54 9.34
CA SER A 123 29.59 -13.03 8.23
C SER A 123 28.88 -13.14 6.87
N SER A 124 28.14 -14.23 6.64
CA SER A 124 27.39 -14.48 5.40
C SER A 124 26.10 -13.66 5.30
N ILE A 125 25.61 -13.11 6.42
CA ILE A 125 24.43 -12.25 6.44
C ILE A 125 24.82 -10.80 6.20
N GLY A 126 25.89 -10.33 6.84
CA GLY A 126 26.32 -8.93 6.83
C GLY A 126 25.58 -8.06 7.87
N GLU A 127 25.78 -6.73 7.81
CA GLU A 127 25.21 -5.81 8.80
C GLU A 127 23.70 -5.59 8.58
N LEU A 128 22.88 -6.21 9.44
CA LEU A 128 21.43 -6.04 9.44
C LEU A 128 21.02 -4.64 9.97
N PRO A 129 19.94 -4.04 9.43
CA PRO A 129 19.32 -2.85 10.00
C PRO A 129 18.92 -3.09 11.48
N ARG A 130 18.99 -2.06 12.33
CA ARG A 130 18.67 -2.16 13.77
C ARG A 130 17.28 -2.74 14.08
N SER A 131 16.33 -2.62 13.16
CA SER A 131 14.98 -3.20 13.25
C SER A 131 14.94 -4.73 13.11
N LEU A 132 16.02 -5.35 12.62
CA LEU A 132 16.15 -6.78 12.32
C LEU A 132 17.34 -7.43 13.04
N ALA A 133 17.92 -6.76 14.05
CA ALA A 133 19.07 -7.23 14.80
C ALA A 133 18.71 -8.40 15.74
N VAL A 134 18.47 -9.57 15.15
CA VAL A 134 18.23 -10.84 15.83
C VAL A 134 19.32 -11.81 15.39
N GLU A 135 19.91 -12.55 16.33
CA GLU A 135 20.83 -13.64 15.99
C GLU A 135 20.03 -14.77 15.32
N PRO A 136 20.32 -15.10 14.04
CA PRO A 136 19.54 -16.08 13.30
C PRO A 136 19.97 -17.51 13.65
N GLU A 137 19.00 -18.40 13.66
CA GLU A 137 19.23 -19.84 13.77
C GLU A 137 19.43 -20.43 12.37
N TRP A 138 20.51 -21.18 12.16
CA TRP A 138 20.79 -21.80 10.87
C TRP A 138 20.23 -23.22 10.83
N ILE A 139 19.22 -23.43 9.99
CA ILE A 139 18.47 -24.68 9.92
C ILE A 139 18.65 -25.27 8.51
N PRO A 140 18.99 -26.56 8.36
CA PRO A 140 18.99 -27.22 7.06
C PRO A 140 17.60 -27.13 6.41
N VAL A 141 17.53 -26.87 5.09
CA VAL A 141 16.26 -26.79 4.34
C VAL A 141 15.32 -27.96 4.66
N ARG A 142 15.85 -29.19 4.63
CA ARG A 142 15.13 -30.43 4.94
C ARG A 142 14.53 -30.55 6.35
N SER A 143 14.90 -29.64 7.25
CA SER A 143 14.52 -29.61 8.66
C SER A 143 13.70 -28.36 9.03
N LEU A 144 13.29 -27.55 8.05
CA LEU A 144 12.51 -26.34 8.27
C LEU A 144 11.07 -26.64 8.64
N ARG A 145 10.42 -27.59 7.95
CA ARG A 145 9.02 -27.98 8.18
C ARG A 145 8.89 -29.49 8.03
N GLU A 146 7.96 -30.11 8.76
CA GLU A 146 7.60 -31.51 8.56
C GLU A 146 7.10 -31.77 7.14
N GLY A 147 7.69 -32.77 6.48
CA GLY A 147 7.31 -33.18 5.14
C GLY A 147 8.51 -33.53 4.28
N ASN A 148 8.24 -34.03 3.07
CA ASN A 148 9.30 -34.44 2.15
C ASN A 148 9.78 -33.23 1.35
N TRP A 149 10.95 -32.67 1.72
CA TRP A 149 11.56 -31.58 0.99
C TRP A 149 12.16 -32.07 -0.34
N LYS A 150 11.74 -31.44 -1.43
CA LYS A 150 12.26 -31.69 -2.77
C LYS A 150 12.98 -30.45 -3.28
N LEU A 151 13.87 -30.63 -4.26
CA LEU A 151 14.47 -29.48 -4.94
C LEU A 151 13.39 -28.74 -5.75
N PHE A 152 12.61 -29.49 -6.53
CA PHE A 152 11.46 -29.04 -7.31
C PHE A 152 10.27 -29.99 -7.06
N GLU A 153 9.06 -29.46 -6.90
CA GLU A 153 7.81 -30.23 -6.88
C GLU A 153 6.85 -29.76 -7.98
N ASP A 154 6.48 -28.48 -7.97
CA ASP A 154 5.68 -27.78 -8.98
C ASP A 154 6.13 -26.32 -9.04
N ILE A 155 7.12 -26.01 -9.88
CA ILE A 155 7.72 -24.67 -9.94
C ILE A 155 6.66 -23.65 -10.37
N SER A 156 6.22 -22.83 -9.42
CA SER A 156 5.19 -21.82 -9.62
C SER A 156 5.66 -20.43 -9.18
N PRO A 157 5.22 -19.35 -9.83
CA PRO A 157 5.39 -18.00 -9.32
C PRO A 157 4.78 -17.79 -7.93
N ARG A 158 3.85 -18.67 -7.52
CA ARG A 158 3.21 -18.65 -6.20
C ARG A 158 4.09 -19.16 -5.08
N ASP A 159 5.26 -19.74 -5.41
CA ASP A 159 6.14 -20.36 -4.42
C ASP A 159 7.05 -19.36 -3.72
N LEU A 160 6.98 -18.09 -4.11
CA LEU A 160 7.87 -17.04 -3.67
C LEU A 160 7.15 -16.02 -2.81
N LEU A 161 7.51 -15.98 -1.53
CA LEU A 161 7.07 -14.93 -0.60
C LEU A 161 8.27 -14.07 -0.18
N GLN A 162 8.09 -12.75 -0.17
CA GLN A 162 9.13 -11.80 0.21
C GLN A 162 9.48 -11.89 1.71
N GLY A 163 10.77 -11.75 2.00
CA GLY A 163 11.33 -11.73 3.35
C GLY A 163 11.58 -10.36 3.96
N ALA A 164 12.45 -10.36 4.98
CA ALA A 164 12.78 -9.19 5.78
C ALA A 164 13.68 -8.13 5.10
N ILE A 165 14.23 -8.40 3.91
CA ILE A 165 15.14 -7.49 3.20
C ILE A 165 14.54 -6.97 1.89
N GLY A 166 15.08 -5.85 1.40
CA GLY A 166 14.66 -5.20 0.15
C GLY A 166 15.12 -5.92 -1.12
N ASN A 167 15.00 -7.25 -1.17
CA ASN A 167 15.35 -8.08 -2.33
C ASN A 167 14.15 -8.36 -3.26
N CYS A 168 13.08 -7.55 -3.19
CA CYS A 168 11.89 -7.70 -4.02
C CYS A 168 12.19 -7.73 -5.53
N TRP A 169 13.25 -7.04 -5.97
CA TRP A 169 13.72 -7.06 -7.36
C TRP A 169 14.23 -8.45 -7.80
N LEU A 170 14.86 -9.20 -6.89
CA LEU A 170 15.33 -10.56 -7.12
C LEU A 170 14.15 -11.55 -7.06
N VAL A 171 13.32 -11.44 -6.03
CA VAL A 171 12.14 -12.30 -5.83
C VAL A 171 11.15 -12.14 -7.00
N ALA A 172 10.93 -10.92 -7.48
CA ALA A 172 10.07 -10.67 -8.65
C ALA A 172 10.64 -11.29 -9.92
N ALA A 173 11.96 -11.21 -10.13
CA ALA A 173 12.59 -11.85 -11.29
C ALA A 173 12.54 -13.38 -11.19
N MET A 174 12.72 -13.97 -10.00
CA MET A 174 12.53 -15.40 -9.76
C MET A 174 11.09 -15.84 -10.03
N ALA A 175 10.10 -15.03 -9.61
CA ALA A 175 8.69 -15.33 -9.82
C ALA A 175 8.33 -15.31 -11.31
N SER A 176 8.83 -14.34 -12.05
CA SER A 176 8.67 -14.30 -13.50
C SER A 176 9.42 -15.42 -14.21
N LEU A 177 10.60 -15.84 -13.72
CA LEU A 177 11.32 -16.98 -14.28
C LEU A 177 10.57 -18.31 -14.02
N ALA A 178 9.88 -18.42 -12.88
CA ALA A 178 9.06 -19.57 -12.52
C ALA A 178 7.83 -19.79 -13.44
N GLU A 179 7.47 -18.81 -14.29
CA GLU A 179 6.51 -19.05 -15.39
C GLU A 179 7.10 -20.01 -16.46
N PHE A 180 8.42 -20.22 -16.45
CA PHE A 180 9.16 -21.12 -17.31
C PHE A 180 9.96 -22.13 -16.45
N PRO A 181 9.33 -23.21 -15.95
CA PRO A 181 9.97 -24.19 -15.05
C PRO A 181 11.32 -24.70 -15.55
N GLU A 182 11.43 -25.02 -16.84
CA GLU A 182 12.66 -25.48 -17.48
C GLU A 182 13.81 -24.48 -17.36
N ALA A 183 13.51 -23.18 -17.33
CA ALA A 183 14.51 -22.13 -17.17
C ALA A 183 15.03 -22.05 -15.73
N VAL A 184 14.19 -22.33 -14.73
CA VAL A 184 14.60 -22.46 -13.32
C VAL A 184 15.44 -23.72 -13.14
N GLU A 185 14.99 -24.86 -13.66
CA GLU A 185 15.73 -26.13 -13.61
C GLU A 185 17.11 -26.01 -14.26
N ALA A 186 17.21 -25.30 -15.39
CA ALA A 186 18.48 -25.05 -16.07
C ALA A 186 19.51 -24.29 -15.20
N LEU A 187 19.08 -23.53 -14.19
CA LEU A 187 20.01 -22.91 -13.25
C LEU A 187 20.68 -23.92 -12.34
N PHE A 188 20.05 -25.05 -12.03
CA PHE A 188 20.59 -26.03 -11.10
C PHE A 188 21.42 -27.11 -11.82
N GLY A 189 22.52 -27.53 -11.19
CA GLY A 189 23.40 -28.57 -11.73
C GLY A 189 22.84 -30.00 -11.55
N GLU A 190 21.99 -30.20 -10.55
CA GLU A 190 21.35 -31.49 -10.22
C GLU A 190 19.83 -31.28 -10.11
N PRO A 191 19.00 -32.24 -10.57
CA PRO A 191 17.53 -32.13 -10.54
C PRO A 191 16.93 -32.46 -9.16
N GLU A 192 17.72 -32.98 -8.23
CA GLU A 192 17.27 -33.42 -6.91
C GLU A 192 18.17 -32.85 -5.80
N LEU A 193 17.62 -32.82 -4.58
CA LEU A 193 18.35 -32.36 -3.41
C LEU A 193 19.44 -33.38 -3.04
N SER A 194 20.70 -32.93 -2.98
CA SER A 194 21.83 -33.81 -2.73
C SER A 194 21.74 -34.50 -1.36
N LYS A 195 22.06 -35.80 -1.31
CA LYS A 195 22.16 -36.55 -0.04
C LYS A 195 23.20 -35.99 0.92
N LYS A 196 24.18 -35.24 0.40
CA LYS A 196 25.29 -34.65 1.18
C LYS A 196 25.08 -33.17 1.50
N GLY A 197 23.98 -32.53 1.10
CA GLY A 197 23.76 -31.12 1.43
C GLY A 197 24.45 -30.10 0.52
N ARG A 198 25.02 -30.53 -0.61
CA ARG A 198 25.74 -29.67 -1.56
C ARG A 198 24.85 -29.39 -2.77
N CYS A 199 24.63 -28.12 -3.09
CA CYS A 199 23.85 -27.68 -4.25
C CYS A 199 24.71 -26.79 -5.16
N GLU A 200 24.62 -26.98 -6.48
CA GLU A 200 25.31 -26.15 -7.49
C GLU A 200 24.28 -25.37 -8.31
N VAL A 201 24.45 -24.06 -8.37
CA VAL A 201 23.59 -23.12 -9.11
C VAL A 201 24.47 -22.33 -10.10
N ARG A 202 24.14 -22.40 -11.39
CA ARG A 202 24.82 -21.71 -12.48
C ARG A 202 24.24 -20.31 -12.64
N LEU A 203 25.03 -19.29 -12.34
CA LEU A 203 24.64 -17.89 -12.47
C LEU A 203 25.68 -17.12 -13.31
N PHE A 204 25.23 -16.16 -14.10
CA PHE A 204 26.11 -15.28 -14.85
C PHE A 204 26.76 -14.25 -13.93
N ASP A 205 28.09 -14.30 -13.81
CA ASP A 205 28.86 -13.29 -13.09
C ASP A 205 29.30 -12.20 -14.08
N ALA A 206 28.76 -11.00 -13.89
CA ALA A 206 29.10 -9.82 -14.68
C ALA A 206 30.59 -9.44 -14.57
N LYS A 207 31.28 -9.78 -13.46
CA LYS A 207 32.72 -9.51 -13.29
C LYS A 207 33.57 -10.38 -14.22
N CYS A 208 33.17 -11.63 -14.40
CA CYS A 208 33.88 -12.59 -15.25
C CYS A 208 33.33 -12.66 -16.67
N GLY A 209 32.14 -12.09 -16.94
CA GLY A 209 31.49 -12.09 -18.25
C GLY A 209 31.04 -13.47 -18.74
N ALA A 210 30.87 -14.41 -17.80
CA ALA A 210 30.56 -15.81 -18.07
C ALA A 210 29.64 -16.40 -16.99
N VAL A 211 28.96 -17.50 -17.33
CA VAL A 211 28.18 -18.30 -16.37
C VAL A 211 29.16 -19.09 -15.49
N VAL A 212 29.04 -18.92 -14.18
CA VAL A 212 29.91 -19.53 -13.17
C VAL A 212 29.07 -20.45 -12.28
N PRO A 213 29.55 -21.68 -11.97
CA PRO A 213 28.88 -22.54 -11.01
C PRO A 213 29.13 -22.05 -9.58
N ILE A 214 28.04 -21.75 -8.87
CA ILE A 214 28.05 -21.32 -7.47
C ILE A 214 27.57 -22.48 -6.62
N VAL A 215 28.46 -22.99 -5.78
CA VAL A 215 28.16 -24.10 -4.87
C VAL A 215 27.75 -23.53 -3.51
N VAL A 216 26.63 -23.99 -2.96
CA VAL A 216 26.11 -23.58 -1.63
C VAL A 216 25.69 -24.81 -0.81
N ASP A 217 25.67 -24.64 0.52
CA ASP A 217 25.10 -25.64 1.45
C ASP A 217 23.62 -25.39 1.76
N GLU A 218 22.98 -26.35 2.42
CA GLU A 218 21.53 -26.33 2.76
C GLU A 218 21.16 -25.52 4.01
N PHE A 219 22.08 -24.87 4.71
CA PHE A 219 21.73 -24.13 5.92
C PHE A 219 21.11 -22.77 5.59
N ILE A 220 19.88 -22.53 6.03
CA ILE A 220 19.13 -21.30 5.77
C ILE A 220 19.00 -20.48 7.06
N PRO A 221 19.22 -19.16 7.01
CA PRO A 221 19.05 -18.31 8.19
C PRO A 221 17.57 -18.16 8.52
N CYS A 222 17.19 -18.59 9.73
CA CYS A 222 15.82 -18.61 10.22
C CYS A 222 15.66 -17.81 11.52
N HIS A 223 14.43 -17.34 11.78
CA HIS A 223 14.12 -16.73 13.05
C HIS A 223 14.38 -17.74 14.17
N PRO A 224 14.95 -17.32 15.31
CA PRO A 224 15.22 -18.22 16.42
C PRO A 224 13.91 -18.85 16.89
N ARG A 225 13.81 -20.18 16.80
CA ARG A 225 12.60 -20.91 17.17
C ARG A 225 12.32 -20.78 18.67
N GLN A 226 11.07 -20.56 19.01
CA GLN A 226 10.56 -20.67 20.38
C GLN A 226 10.19 -22.12 20.70
N TRP A 227 9.99 -22.46 21.97
CA TRP A 227 9.67 -23.84 22.38
C TRP A 227 8.32 -24.38 21.86
N TRP A 228 7.48 -23.52 21.29
CA TRP A 228 6.20 -23.87 20.65
C TRP A 228 6.24 -23.77 19.12
N ASP A 229 7.36 -23.38 18.52
CA ASP A 229 7.50 -23.25 17.07
C ASP A 229 7.87 -24.62 16.48
N GLU A 230 6.92 -25.25 15.79
CA GLU A 230 7.12 -26.55 15.11
C GLU A 230 7.94 -26.40 13.80
N GLU A 231 8.04 -25.18 13.26
CA GLU A 231 8.66 -24.89 11.97
C GLU A 231 9.76 -23.81 12.10
N GLY A 232 10.84 -23.96 11.34
CA GLY A 232 11.85 -22.92 11.13
C GLY A 232 11.34 -21.90 10.10
N LEU A 233 11.26 -20.63 10.49
CA LEU A 233 10.79 -19.55 9.61
C LEU A 233 11.99 -18.82 8.97
N PRO A 234 12.20 -18.91 7.64
CA PRO A 234 13.29 -18.20 6.97
C PRO A 234 13.22 -16.67 7.17
N LEU A 235 14.37 -16.03 7.37
CA LEU A 235 14.48 -14.57 7.52
C LEU A 235 14.14 -13.83 6.22
N PHE A 236 14.62 -14.35 5.09
CA PHE A 236 14.56 -13.70 3.79
C PHE A 236 13.49 -14.38 2.92
N ALA A 237 13.78 -14.81 1.69
CA ALA A 237 12.77 -15.47 0.86
C ALA A 237 12.12 -16.64 1.59
N ARG A 238 10.80 -16.79 1.40
CA ARG A 238 10.02 -17.87 2.00
C ARG A 238 9.39 -18.71 0.89
N PRO A 239 9.65 -20.03 0.88
CA PRO A 239 8.99 -20.91 -0.06
C PRO A 239 7.52 -21.12 0.33
N ASN A 240 6.64 -21.28 -0.65
CA ASN A 240 5.32 -21.88 -0.44
C ASN A 240 5.46 -23.40 -0.61
N GLY A 241 5.11 -24.19 0.42
CA GLY A 241 5.34 -25.64 0.39
C GLY A 241 6.77 -26.04 0.76
N ASN A 242 7.16 -27.27 0.38
CA ASN A 242 8.43 -27.91 0.77
C ASN A 242 9.43 -27.95 -0.41
N GLU A 243 9.56 -26.81 -1.10
CA GLU A 243 10.45 -26.65 -2.25
C GLU A 243 11.73 -25.89 -1.88
N ALA A 244 12.88 -26.49 -2.16
CA ALA A 244 14.17 -25.94 -1.76
C ALA A 244 14.73 -24.89 -2.72
N TRP A 245 14.33 -24.91 -4.00
CA TRP A 245 14.96 -24.09 -5.04
C TRP A 245 14.92 -22.59 -4.75
N VAL A 246 13.83 -22.09 -4.16
CA VAL A 246 13.67 -20.67 -3.78
C VAL A 246 14.77 -20.23 -2.82
N LEU A 247 14.99 -21.00 -1.76
CA LEU A 247 15.94 -20.70 -0.69
C LEU A 247 17.38 -20.87 -1.17
N LEU A 248 17.65 -21.90 -1.96
CA LEU A 248 18.99 -22.20 -2.46
C LEU A 248 19.43 -21.22 -3.57
N LEU A 249 18.51 -20.80 -4.43
CA LEU A 249 18.78 -19.79 -5.47
C LEU A 249 19.04 -18.41 -4.85
N GLU A 250 18.24 -18.00 -3.86
CA GLU A 250 18.50 -16.76 -3.10
C GLU A 250 19.88 -16.80 -2.44
N LYS A 251 20.24 -17.92 -1.82
CA LYS A 251 21.54 -18.11 -1.17
C LYS A 251 22.70 -18.08 -2.16
N ALA A 252 22.58 -18.74 -3.31
CA ALA A 252 23.59 -18.70 -4.37
C ALA A 252 23.81 -17.28 -4.89
N PHE A 253 22.74 -16.51 -5.04
CA PHE A 253 22.81 -15.10 -5.42
C PHE A 253 23.44 -14.23 -4.32
N ALA A 254 23.12 -14.49 -3.04
CA ALA A 254 23.75 -13.83 -1.91
C ALA A 254 25.27 -14.10 -1.87
N LYS A 255 25.69 -15.34 -2.14
CA LYS A 255 27.11 -15.71 -2.26
C LYS A 255 27.80 -15.00 -3.42
N LEU A 256 27.15 -14.88 -4.59
CA LEU A 256 27.67 -14.12 -5.73
C LEU A 256 27.94 -12.65 -5.39
N LEU A 257 27.06 -12.04 -4.58
CA LEU A 257 27.17 -10.66 -4.14
C LEU A 257 27.97 -10.47 -2.83
N GLY A 258 28.30 -11.56 -2.14
CA GLY A 258 29.15 -11.62 -0.95
C GLY A 258 28.41 -11.65 0.40
N SER A 259 27.11 -11.32 0.47
CA SER A 259 26.30 -11.46 1.68
C SER A 259 24.79 -11.35 1.38
N TYR A 260 23.93 -11.79 2.30
CA TYR A 260 22.48 -11.59 2.17
C TYR A 260 22.07 -10.10 2.18
N THR A 261 22.72 -9.27 2.99
CA THR A 261 22.41 -7.82 3.02
C THR A 261 22.77 -7.10 1.71
N ALA A 262 23.71 -7.64 0.93
CA ALA A 262 24.03 -7.13 -0.41
C ALA A 262 22.89 -7.32 -1.43
N LEU A 263 21.87 -8.14 -1.12
CA LEU A 263 20.67 -8.27 -1.95
C LEU A 263 19.72 -7.07 -1.85
N SER A 264 19.93 -6.14 -0.91
CA SER A 264 19.03 -5.02 -0.68
C SER A 264 19.24 -3.89 -1.71
N GLY A 265 18.22 -3.62 -2.54
CA GLY A 265 18.17 -2.44 -3.42
C GLY A 265 18.78 -2.61 -4.83
N GLY A 266 18.30 -3.58 -5.61
CA GLY A 266 18.70 -3.80 -7.02
C GLY A 266 17.56 -3.67 -8.03
N ASN A 267 17.80 -4.12 -9.28
CA ASN A 267 16.88 -4.00 -10.43
C ASN A 267 16.59 -5.39 -11.04
N CYS A 268 15.32 -5.69 -11.33
CA CYS A 268 14.91 -6.97 -11.93
C CYS A 268 15.68 -7.33 -13.21
N CYS A 269 16.03 -6.36 -14.05
CA CYS A 269 16.81 -6.60 -15.27
C CYS A 269 18.19 -7.19 -14.96
N SER A 270 18.80 -6.80 -13.83
CA SER A 270 20.07 -7.34 -13.36
C SER A 270 19.94 -8.79 -12.88
N ALA A 271 18.82 -9.14 -12.24
CA ALA A 271 18.53 -10.52 -11.84
C ALA A 271 18.30 -11.41 -13.08
N PHE A 272 17.50 -10.96 -14.05
CA PHE A 272 17.30 -11.68 -15.30
C PHE A 272 18.60 -11.93 -16.05
N ARG A 273 19.47 -10.94 -16.14
CA ARG A 273 20.81 -11.10 -16.74
C ARG A 273 21.64 -12.18 -16.05
N ALA A 274 21.57 -12.24 -14.72
CA ALA A 274 22.25 -13.28 -13.95
C ALA A 274 21.67 -14.68 -14.20
N PHE A 275 20.36 -14.79 -14.44
CA PHE A 275 19.69 -16.07 -14.74
C PHE A 275 19.89 -16.52 -16.19
N THR A 276 19.78 -15.62 -17.16
CA THR A 276 19.79 -15.98 -18.58
C THR A 276 21.19 -15.94 -19.20
N GLY A 277 22.12 -15.21 -18.59
CA GLY A 277 23.44 -14.94 -19.16
C GLY A 277 23.44 -13.96 -20.33
N GLU A 278 22.32 -13.29 -20.60
CA GLU A 278 22.18 -12.34 -21.70
C GLU A 278 23.09 -11.12 -21.47
N ARG A 279 23.85 -10.74 -22.50
CA ARG A 279 24.87 -9.67 -22.37
C ARG A 279 24.29 -8.28 -22.57
N GLN A 280 23.17 -8.19 -23.27
CA GLN A 280 22.51 -6.94 -23.58
C GLN A 280 21.25 -6.78 -22.71
N THR A 281 21.17 -5.68 -21.98
CA THR A 281 20.00 -5.35 -21.15
C THR A 281 19.58 -3.93 -21.46
N PHE A 282 18.33 -3.76 -21.85
CA PHE A 282 17.76 -2.45 -22.18
C PHE A 282 16.76 -2.04 -21.10
N VAL A 283 16.86 -0.80 -20.64
CA VAL A 283 15.88 -0.21 -19.72
C VAL A 283 15.24 0.98 -20.43
N TRP A 284 13.93 0.96 -20.53
CA TRP A 284 13.18 2.06 -21.10
C TRP A 284 12.92 3.10 -20.01
N ALA A 285 13.65 4.22 -20.08
CA ALA A 285 13.51 5.31 -19.13
C ALA A 285 12.84 6.52 -19.81
N ARG A 286 12.05 7.26 -19.03
CA ARG A 286 11.43 8.49 -19.51
C ARG A 286 12.49 9.60 -19.50
N GLY A 287 12.86 10.08 -20.68
CA GLY A 287 13.77 11.22 -20.81
C GLY A 287 13.11 12.54 -20.41
N GLU A 288 13.91 13.60 -20.26
CA GLU A 288 13.45 14.94 -19.89
C GLU A 288 12.36 15.50 -20.82
N GLY A 289 12.26 15.00 -22.06
CA GLY A 289 11.23 15.36 -23.04
C GLY A 289 9.92 14.56 -22.96
N HIS A 290 9.67 13.80 -21.90
CA HIS A 290 8.51 12.91 -21.74
C HIS A 290 8.36 11.76 -22.74
N ALA A 291 9.27 11.60 -23.70
CA ALA A 291 9.39 10.43 -24.54
C ALA A 291 10.17 9.32 -23.80
N TYR A 292 9.71 8.07 -23.91
CA TYR A 292 10.49 6.92 -23.48
C TYR A 292 11.58 6.64 -24.50
N GLY A 293 12.82 6.57 -24.05
CA GLY A 293 13.98 6.20 -24.86
C GLY A 293 14.57 4.88 -24.39
N GLU A 294 15.12 4.12 -25.32
CA GLU A 294 15.93 2.95 -25.03
C GLU A 294 17.26 3.43 -24.44
N VAL A 295 17.52 3.08 -23.18
CA VAL A 295 18.82 3.26 -22.56
C VAL A 295 19.44 1.87 -22.46
N GLU A 296 20.50 1.65 -23.23
CA GLU A 296 21.33 0.47 -23.03
C GLU A 296 21.91 0.56 -21.61
N ASN A 297 21.60 -0.43 -20.79
CA ASN A 297 22.09 -0.50 -19.43
C ASN A 297 23.54 -0.98 -19.51
N GLU A 298 24.43 -0.09 -19.96
CA GLU A 298 25.87 -0.27 -19.84
C GLU A 298 26.19 -0.46 -18.35
N MET A 299 27.15 -1.34 -18.09
CA MET A 299 27.45 -1.97 -16.81
C MET A 299 27.95 -1.02 -15.69
N SER A 300 27.59 0.27 -15.73
CA SER A 300 28.01 1.28 -14.76
C SER A 300 27.18 1.24 -13.48
N GLN A 301 25.89 0.89 -13.46
CA GLN A 301 25.09 1.01 -12.22
C GLN A 301 25.31 -0.10 -11.17
N LEU A 302 25.69 -1.32 -11.58
CA LEU A 302 26.07 -2.39 -10.63
C LEU A 302 27.44 -2.14 -10.00
N VAL A 303 28.36 -1.54 -10.76
CA VAL A 303 29.71 -1.17 -10.27
C VAL A 303 29.69 0.16 -9.52
N GLU A 304 28.84 1.13 -9.90
CA GLU A 304 28.68 2.41 -9.21
C GLU A 304 27.94 2.27 -7.89
N CYS A 305 26.94 1.38 -7.76
CA CYS A 305 26.37 1.07 -6.45
C CYS A 305 27.39 0.39 -5.54
N PHE A 306 28.23 -0.49 -6.09
CA PHE A 306 29.32 -1.14 -5.35
C PHE A 306 30.41 -0.15 -4.97
N GLN A 307 30.86 0.72 -5.89
CA GLN A 307 31.89 1.72 -5.67
C GLN A 307 31.39 2.85 -4.78
N ALA A 308 30.14 3.30 -4.89
CA ALA A 308 29.57 4.30 -3.99
C ALA A 308 29.45 3.77 -2.56
N ARG A 309 29.04 2.50 -2.38
CA ARG A 309 28.96 1.86 -1.06
C ARG A 309 30.35 1.51 -0.51
N LEU A 310 31.29 1.06 -1.35
CA LEU A 310 32.69 0.86 -0.94
C LEU A 310 33.35 2.19 -0.59
N LEU A 311 33.09 3.26 -1.35
CA LEU A 311 33.60 4.61 -1.07
C LEU A 311 32.97 5.15 0.20
N GLU A 312 31.67 4.92 0.45
CA GLU A 312 30.99 5.33 1.69
C GLU A 312 31.53 4.56 2.90
N LEU A 313 31.75 3.24 2.77
CA LEU A 313 32.36 2.40 3.80
C LEU A 313 33.84 2.74 4.03
N HIS A 314 34.61 2.99 2.96
CA HIS A 314 35.99 3.46 3.04
C HIS A 314 36.06 4.86 3.66
N THR A 315 35.14 5.77 3.32
CA THR A 315 35.10 7.13 3.88
C THR A 315 34.72 7.07 5.36
N LYS A 316 33.75 6.23 5.74
CA LYS A 316 33.39 5.99 7.15
C LYS A 316 34.55 5.34 7.93
N ALA A 317 35.26 4.38 7.33
CA ALA A 317 36.43 3.75 7.94
C ALA A 317 37.61 4.73 8.05
N VAL A 318 37.85 5.57 7.05
CA VAL A 318 38.88 6.62 7.07
C VAL A 318 38.55 7.69 8.10
N VAL A 319 37.28 8.12 8.21
CA VAL A 319 36.84 9.07 9.24
C VAL A 319 37.00 8.47 10.63
N LYS A 320 36.63 7.19 10.82
CA LYS A 320 36.83 6.48 12.09
C LYS A 320 38.31 6.35 12.45
N LEU A 321 39.17 5.98 11.49
CA LEU A 321 40.63 5.91 11.68
C LEU A 321 41.27 7.28 11.90
N GLN A 322 40.70 8.36 11.34
CA GLN A 322 41.11 9.74 11.60
C GLN A 322 40.70 10.19 13.00
N GLN A 323 39.50 9.82 13.47
CA GLN A 323 39.06 10.05 14.84
C GLN A 323 39.93 9.30 15.85
N GLU A 324 40.18 8.01 15.64
CA GLU A 324 41.06 7.21 16.49
C GLU A 324 42.51 7.74 16.48
N ASN A 325 43.01 8.23 15.33
CA ASN A 325 44.31 8.93 15.28
C ASN A 325 44.32 10.26 16.00
N GLN A 326 43.22 11.00 15.97
CA GLN A 326 43.10 12.29 16.65
C GLN A 326 43.05 12.08 18.17
N GLU A 327 42.33 11.07 18.65
CA GLU A 327 42.35 10.64 20.05
C GLU A 327 43.74 10.16 20.48
N LEU A 328 44.44 9.38 19.65
CA LEU A 328 45.83 8.97 19.92
C LEU A 328 46.81 10.16 19.97
N ARG A 329 46.61 11.19 19.13
CA ARG A 329 47.42 12.43 19.15
C ARG A 329 47.12 13.29 20.37
N GLU A 330 45.87 13.35 20.82
CA GLU A 330 45.47 14.00 22.06
C GLU A 330 46.04 13.28 23.28
N LEU A 331 46.04 11.93 23.29
CA LEU A 331 46.69 11.12 24.32
C LEU A 331 48.22 11.30 24.35
N LEU A 332 48.86 11.49 23.20
CA LEU A 332 50.29 11.83 23.09
C LEU A 332 50.59 13.26 23.56
N ALA A 333 49.68 14.22 23.36
CA ALA A 333 49.81 15.59 23.86
C ALA A 333 49.72 15.68 25.39
N VAL A 334 49.10 14.68 26.04
CA VAL A 334 48.99 14.55 27.52
C VAL A 334 50.22 13.86 28.15
N GLY A 335 51.27 13.55 27.38
CA GLY A 335 52.59 13.25 27.93
C GLY A 335 52.78 11.83 28.49
N LYS A 336 52.10 10.82 27.94
CA LYS A 336 52.49 9.42 28.15
C LYS A 336 53.40 8.93 27.00
N GLN A 337 54.56 8.39 27.37
CA GLN A 337 55.50 7.73 26.48
C GLN A 337 54.79 6.56 25.76
N VAL A 338 54.61 6.68 24.45
CA VAL A 338 54.24 5.56 23.57
C VAL A 338 55.30 5.50 22.46
N ASP A 339 55.78 4.29 22.17
CA ASP A 339 56.87 4.02 21.24
C ASP A 339 56.61 4.60 19.85
N LYS A 340 57.57 5.43 19.38
CA LYS A 340 57.44 6.22 18.14
C LYS A 340 57.56 5.42 16.85
N GLU A 341 57.90 4.12 16.90
CA GLU A 341 58.10 3.29 15.70
C GLU A 341 56.87 2.47 15.28
N ALA A 342 55.86 2.30 16.15
CA ALA A 342 54.69 1.48 15.83
C ALA A 342 53.60 2.21 15.01
N VAL A 343 53.67 3.54 14.88
CA VAL A 343 52.55 4.38 14.37
C VAL A 343 52.81 4.97 12.97
N THR A 344 54.06 5.00 12.51
CA THR A 344 54.44 5.61 11.21
C THR A 344 54.30 4.69 10.00
N LEU A 345 54.27 3.37 10.22
CA LEU A 345 54.17 2.36 9.16
C LEU A 345 52.83 2.31 8.38
N PRO A 346 51.64 2.57 8.97
CA PRO A 346 50.38 2.48 8.23
C PRO A 346 50.18 3.62 7.20
N VAL A 347 50.71 4.81 7.50
CA VAL A 347 50.47 6.01 6.67
C VAL A 347 51.24 5.96 5.35
N HIS A 348 52.49 5.52 5.37
CA HIS A 348 53.31 5.43 4.16
C HIS A 348 52.85 4.30 3.22
N GLN A 349 52.27 3.23 3.77
CA GLN A 349 51.67 2.16 2.95
C GLN A 349 50.34 2.60 2.32
N LEU A 350 49.50 3.34 3.05
CA LEU A 350 48.24 3.89 2.51
C LEU A 350 48.46 4.96 1.43
N GLN A 351 49.50 5.79 1.57
CA GLN A 351 49.83 6.84 0.59
C GLN A 351 50.37 6.25 -0.72
N ASN A 352 51.09 5.13 -0.66
CA ASN A 352 51.55 4.39 -1.84
C ASN A 352 50.39 3.67 -2.56
N VAL A 353 49.37 3.17 -1.83
CA VAL A 353 48.18 2.55 -2.46
C VAL A 353 47.32 3.61 -3.17
N LEU A 354 47.18 4.80 -2.59
CA LEU A 354 46.45 5.92 -3.20
C LEU A 354 47.13 6.48 -4.46
N GLN A 355 48.46 6.47 -4.54
CA GLN A 355 49.17 6.93 -5.74
C GLN A 355 49.14 5.92 -6.90
N HIS A 356 48.94 4.63 -6.63
CA HIS A 356 48.94 3.59 -7.67
C HIS A 356 47.58 3.30 -8.33
N GLN A 357 46.46 3.79 -7.80
CA GLN A 357 45.12 3.58 -8.39
C GLN A 357 44.59 4.75 -9.23
N ALA A 358 45.34 5.84 -9.36
CA ALA A 358 44.95 7.02 -10.15
C ALA A 358 45.68 7.10 -11.50
N GLN A 359 45.47 6.13 -12.39
CA GLN A 359 45.71 6.31 -13.84
C GLN A 359 44.69 5.50 -14.66
N PRO A 360 43.83 6.15 -15.48
CA PRO A 360 43.09 5.43 -16.51
C PRO A 360 44.05 5.05 -17.64
N SER A 361 44.19 3.75 -17.90
CA SER A 361 44.97 3.24 -19.02
C SER A 361 44.30 3.63 -20.35
N GLN A 362 44.94 4.54 -21.08
CA GLN A 362 44.65 4.80 -22.49
C GLN A 362 44.90 3.52 -23.30
N VAL A 363 43.87 2.98 -23.95
CA VAL A 363 44.05 2.04 -25.06
C VAL A 363 44.05 2.85 -26.36
N ILE A 364 45.22 2.84 -26.99
CA ILE A 364 45.55 3.48 -28.26
C ILE A 364 44.98 2.63 -29.41
N LEU A 365 44.17 3.22 -30.28
CA LEU A 365 43.98 2.73 -31.65
C LEU A 365 44.40 3.86 -32.61
N GLY A 366 45.47 3.61 -33.37
CA GLY A 366 46.07 4.55 -34.31
C GLY A 366 45.35 4.64 -35.66
N PRO A 367 45.68 5.65 -36.49
CA PRO A 367 44.97 5.96 -37.72
C PRO A 367 45.55 5.22 -38.94
N GLY A 368 44.70 4.75 -39.86
CA GLY A 368 45.17 4.31 -41.19
C GLY A 368 44.18 3.48 -42.03
N ALA A 369 43.59 4.16 -43.02
CA ALA A 369 43.27 3.71 -44.39
C ALA A 369 42.27 2.56 -44.65
N PHE A 370 41.27 2.87 -45.49
CA PHE A 370 40.73 2.17 -46.68
C PHE A 370 39.25 2.58 -46.84
N GLU A 371 38.97 3.60 -47.63
CA GLU A 371 38.63 3.57 -49.07
C GLU A 371 37.17 3.20 -49.35
N ASP A 372 36.59 4.04 -50.21
CA ASP A 372 35.24 4.03 -50.73
C ASP A 372 34.81 2.68 -51.34
N GLN A 373 33.52 2.35 -51.20
CA GLN A 373 32.76 1.90 -52.37
C GLN A 373 31.25 2.08 -52.17
N GLU A 374 30.74 3.06 -52.91
CA GLU A 374 29.36 3.17 -53.38
C GLU A 374 28.90 1.86 -54.07
N ARG A 375 27.68 1.42 -53.79
CA ARG A 375 26.81 0.78 -54.79
C ARG A 375 25.36 1.17 -54.57
N GLU A 376 24.90 2.04 -55.45
CA GLU A 376 23.49 2.32 -55.70
C GLU A 376 22.84 1.25 -56.61
N HIS A 377 21.51 1.12 -56.44
CA HIS A 377 20.46 0.93 -57.48
C HIS A 377 20.19 -0.49 -58.07
N PRO A 378 19.02 -0.77 -58.72
CA PRO A 378 17.67 -0.12 -58.69
C PRO A 378 16.45 -1.08 -58.91
N MET A 379 15.23 -0.47 -58.98
CA MET A 379 14.07 -0.76 -59.88
C MET A 379 12.74 -1.37 -59.36
N ASP A 380 11.71 -0.51 -59.44
CA ASP A 380 10.44 -0.62 -60.20
C ASP A 380 9.38 -1.70 -59.94
N SER A 381 8.24 -1.25 -59.34
CA SER A 381 6.87 -1.05 -59.89
C SER A 381 6.15 -2.17 -60.71
N PRO A 382 4.83 -2.11 -61.06
CA PRO A 382 3.80 -1.09 -60.78
C PRO A 382 2.36 -1.60 -60.41
N VAL A 383 1.56 -0.69 -59.84
CA VAL A 383 0.15 -0.33 -60.16
C VAL A 383 -0.91 -1.44 -60.40
N ARG A 384 -2.02 -1.40 -59.63
CA ARG A 384 -3.38 -1.37 -60.22
C ARG A 384 -4.44 -0.74 -59.32
N SER A 385 -5.16 0.18 -59.94
CA SER A 385 -6.28 0.99 -59.47
C SER A 385 -7.64 0.27 -59.53
N GLY A 386 -8.50 0.54 -58.54
CA GLY A 386 -9.90 0.91 -58.76
C GLY A 386 -10.97 -0.19 -58.76
N ARG A 387 -11.90 -0.13 -57.80
CA ARG A 387 -13.32 0.18 -58.07
C ARG A 387 -14.14 0.31 -56.78
N SER A 388 -14.91 1.40 -56.72
CA SER A 388 -16.00 1.64 -55.78
C SER A 388 -17.25 0.89 -56.22
N VAL A 389 -18.00 0.29 -55.28
CA VAL A 389 -19.46 0.14 -55.39
C VAL A 389 -20.09 0.33 -54.00
N ARG A 390 -20.90 1.37 -53.86
CA ARG A 390 -21.92 1.55 -52.81
C ARG A 390 -23.08 0.56 -53.04
N LYS A 391 -23.68 0.04 -51.97
CA LYS A 391 -25.12 0.10 -51.70
C LYS A 391 -25.44 -0.27 -50.23
N THR A 392 -26.50 0.36 -49.77
CA THR A 392 -27.01 0.61 -48.41
C THR A 392 -27.91 -0.52 -47.85
N PRO A 393 -28.39 -0.43 -46.58
CA PRO A 393 -28.86 -1.53 -45.73
C PRO A 393 -30.37 -1.78 -45.84
N ASP A 394 -30.87 -2.86 -45.23
CA ASP A 394 -31.98 -2.84 -44.26
C ASP A 394 -32.51 -4.26 -43.92
N SER A 395 -33.03 -4.35 -42.69
CA SER A 395 -33.85 -5.41 -42.08
C SER A 395 -33.16 -6.64 -41.49
N ALA A 396 -32.91 -6.58 -40.17
CA ALA A 396 -33.60 -7.44 -39.20
C ALA A 396 -33.13 -7.03 -37.79
N ALA A 397 -33.91 -6.16 -37.16
CA ALA A 397 -33.91 -5.93 -35.72
C ALA A 397 -35.03 -6.79 -35.09
N GLU A 398 -34.96 -6.97 -33.76
CA GLU A 398 -35.79 -7.82 -32.87
C GLU A 398 -35.21 -9.24 -32.74
N VAL A 399 -34.77 -9.74 -31.57
CA VAL A 399 -35.35 -9.66 -30.21
C VAL A 399 -34.23 -9.76 -29.16
N ILE A 400 -34.07 -8.76 -28.28
CA ILE A 400 -33.34 -8.90 -27.00
C ILE A 400 -34.23 -8.28 -25.92
N ALA A 401 -34.79 -9.12 -25.06
CA ALA A 401 -35.55 -8.71 -23.90
C ALA A 401 -34.75 -9.03 -22.60
N GLU A 402 -34.60 -7.98 -21.80
CA GLU A 402 -34.58 -7.95 -20.33
C GLU A 402 -33.43 -8.60 -19.54
N VAL A 403 -32.49 -7.75 -19.11
CA VAL A 403 -31.72 -7.91 -17.85
C VAL A 403 -31.83 -6.61 -17.03
N PRO A 404 -32.02 -6.64 -15.69
CA PRO A 404 -32.38 -5.46 -14.89
C PRO A 404 -31.27 -4.42 -14.74
N ARG A 405 -31.63 -3.13 -14.90
CA ARG A 405 -30.74 -1.95 -14.75
C ARG A 405 -30.55 -1.53 -13.28
N SER A 406 -29.72 -2.23 -12.51
CA SER A 406 -29.36 -1.79 -11.14
C SER A 406 -27.86 -1.63 -10.85
N VAL A 407 -26.95 -1.83 -11.82
CA VAL A 407 -25.48 -1.77 -11.57
C VAL A 407 -24.71 -0.89 -12.58
N LEU A 408 -25.33 0.15 -13.13
CA LEU A 408 -24.63 1.16 -13.94
C LEU A 408 -24.50 2.48 -13.17
N LYS A 409 -23.26 2.92 -12.93
CA LYS A 409 -22.94 4.22 -12.33
C LYS A 409 -23.61 5.35 -13.15
N PRO A 410 -24.32 6.30 -12.51
CA PRO A 410 -25.07 7.33 -13.21
C PRO A 410 -24.15 8.50 -13.57
N SER A 411 -23.41 8.41 -14.68
CA SER A 411 -22.75 9.59 -15.26
C SER A 411 -22.67 9.59 -16.78
N TYR A 412 -23.10 8.54 -17.48
CA TYR A 412 -22.94 8.46 -18.94
C TYR A 412 -24.20 8.08 -19.73
N THR A 413 -25.30 7.73 -19.06
CA THR A 413 -26.54 7.31 -19.75
C THR A 413 -27.38 8.47 -20.28
N THR A 414 -27.25 9.68 -19.76
CA THR A 414 -28.09 10.82 -20.16
C THR A 414 -27.66 11.49 -21.48
N PHE A 415 -26.41 11.32 -21.93
CA PHE A 415 -25.98 11.82 -23.24
C PHE A 415 -26.46 10.90 -24.38
N PHE A 416 -26.52 9.59 -24.11
CA PHE A 416 -27.00 8.59 -25.08
C PHE A 416 -28.52 8.65 -25.28
N GLU A 417 -29.30 8.89 -24.22
CA GLU A 417 -30.77 9.03 -24.33
C GLU A 417 -31.20 10.39 -24.93
N ALA A 418 -30.37 11.44 -24.84
CA ALA A 418 -30.60 12.70 -25.55
C ALA A 418 -30.30 12.59 -27.06
N SER A 419 -29.35 11.73 -27.45
CA SER A 419 -28.97 11.50 -28.85
C SER A 419 -30.08 10.80 -29.68
N GLN A 420 -30.84 9.88 -29.07
CA GLN A 420 -31.95 9.21 -29.75
C GLN A 420 -33.17 10.13 -30.00
N ARG A 421 -33.34 11.22 -29.24
CA ARG A 421 -34.43 12.20 -29.48
C ARG A 421 -34.07 13.30 -30.48
N SER A 422 -32.81 13.41 -30.91
CA SER A 422 -32.38 14.38 -31.92
C SER A 422 -32.32 13.84 -33.35
N ALA A 423 -32.78 12.62 -33.60
CA ALA A 423 -32.78 11.99 -34.93
C ALA A 423 -33.80 12.60 -35.93
N SER A 424 -34.31 13.81 -35.69
CA SER A 424 -35.24 14.51 -36.59
C SER A 424 -34.72 15.85 -37.15
N LEU A 425 -33.44 16.21 -36.97
CA LEU A 425 -32.84 17.36 -37.67
C LEU A 425 -31.51 16.97 -38.32
N GLY A 426 -31.52 16.96 -39.66
CA GLY A 426 -30.49 16.36 -40.50
C GLY A 426 -29.14 17.06 -40.58
N SER A 427 -28.24 16.44 -41.36
CA SER A 427 -26.97 16.89 -41.96
C SER A 427 -25.88 17.50 -41.06
N LEU A 428 -26.22 18.28 -40.03
CA LEU A 428 -25.29 18.90 -39.09
C LEU A 428 -24.87 17.96 -37.93
N GLY A 429 -25.72 17.00 -37.57
CA GLY A 429 -25.44 16.06 -36.47
C GLY A 429 -24.29 15.07 -36.78
N GLY A 430 -24.16 14.62 -38.02
CA GLY A 430 -23.08 13.69 -38.42
C GLY A 430 -21.70 14.35 -38.48
N LEU A 431 -21.65 15.65 -38.75
CA LEU A 431 -20.41 16.44 -38.77
C LEU A 431 -19.97 16.78 -37.33
N LEU A 432 -20.92 17.04 -36.42
CA LEU A 432 -20.64 17.18 -34.99
C LEU A 432 -20.16 15.87 -34.37
N HIS A 433 -20.73 14.72 -34.75
CA HIS A 433 -20.35 13.40 -34.22
C HIS A 433 -18.95 12.94 -34.69
N CYS A 434 -18.48 13.39 -35.86
CA CYS A 434 -17.12 13.12 -36.35
C CYS A 434 -16.08 14.09 -35.73
N LEU A 435 -16.51 15.30 -35.37
CA LEU A 435 -15.72 16.28 -34.62
C LEU A 435 -15.79 16.11 -33.08
N THR A 436 -16.49 15.10 -32.57
CA THR A 436 -16.60 14.80 -31.13
C THR A 436 -16.13 13.38 -30.81
N GLY A 437 -15.10 12.90 -31.53
CA GLY A 437 -14.27 11.83 -31.01
C GLY A 437 -13.64 12.24 -29.67
N SER A 438 -13.42 11.27 -28.78
CA SER A 438 -12.97 11.42 -27.38
C SER A 438 -11.85 12.44 -27.10
N GLY A 439 -11.04 12.81 -28.11
CA GLY A 439 -10.02 13.86 -28.01
C GLY A 439 -10.57 15.30 -27.94
N TRP A 440 -11.72 15.62 -28.55
CA TRP A 440 -12.26 16.99 -28.55
C TRP A 440 -12.82 17.41 -27.19
N GLU A 441 -13.36 16.46 -26.42
CA GLU A 441 -13.80 16.74 -25.04
C GLU A 441 -12.61 17.04 -24.12
N GLN A 442 -11.51 16.28 -24.27
CA GLN A 442 -10.27 16.50 -23.52
C GLN A 442 -9.61 17.83 -23.90
N LEU A 443 -9.59 18.18 -25.19
CA LEU A 443 -9.09 19.48 -25.66
C LEU A 443 -9.96 20.64 -25.18
N PHE A 444 -11.29 20.46 -25.17
CA PHE A 444 -12.22 21.45 -24.66
C PHE A 444 -12.01 21.68 -23.16
N GLU A 445 -12.07 20.65 -22.32
CA GLU A 445 -11.84 20.76 -20.87
C GLU A 445 -10.42 21.27 -20.55
N GLY A 446 -9.41 20.85 -21.31
CA GLY A 446 -8.04 21.36 -21.20
C GLY A 446 -7.94 22.87 -21.50
N SER A 447 -8.68 23.37 -22.49
CA SER A 447 -8.70 24.81 -22.81
C SER A 447 -9.28 25.66 -21.67
N PHE A 448 -10.34 25.18 -21.01
CA PHE A 448 -10.91 25.87 -19.84
C PHE A 448 -9.95 25.86 -18.65
N CYS A 449 -9.18 24.79 -18.45
CA CYS A 449 -8.16 24.74 -17.40
C CYS A 449 -7.08 25.81 -17.62
N VAL A 450 -6.62 26.00 -18.86
CA VAL A 450 -5.66 27.07 -19.20
C VAL A 450 -6.26 28.45 -18.91
N VAL A 451 -7.52 28.69 -19.28
CA VAL A 451 -8.21 29.96 -18.99
C VAL A 451 -8.32 30.22 -17.48
N ILE A 452 -8.59 29.20 -16.67
CA ILE A 452 -8.65 29.32 -15.20
C ILE A 452 -7.27 29.66 -14.64
N CYS A 453 -6.21 28.99 -15.08
CA CYS A 453 -4.85 29.29 -14.64
C CYS A 453 -4.43 30.73 -15.00
N LEU A 454 -4.70 31.17 -16.23
CA LEU A 454 -4.44 32.54 -16.67
C LEU A 454 -5.23 33.56 -15.84
N ASN A 455 -6.50 33.28 -15.51
CA ASN A 455 -7.30 34.13 -14.63
C ASN A 455 -6.69 34.25 -13.22
N CYS A 456 -6.14 33.16 -12.68
CA CYS A 456 -5.49 33.20 -11.37
C CYS A 456 -4.21 34.03 -11.40
N MET A 457 -3.44 33.95 -12.48
CA MET A 457 -2.24 34.77 -12.67
C MET A 457 -2.60 36.26 -12.78
N THR A 458 -3.67 36.62 -13.50
CA THR A 458 -4.09 38.04 -13.58
C THR A 458 -4.54 38.58 -12.23
N ILE A 459 -5.24 37.79 -11.41
CA ILE A 459 -5.61 38.17 -10.04
C ILE A 459 -4.36 38.42 -9.18
N GLY A 460 -3.35 37.53 -9.26
CA GLY A 460 -2.09 37.69 -8.53
C GLY A 460 -1.33 38.96 -8.93
N ILE A 461 -1.27 39.27 -10.23
CA ILE A 461 -0.63 40.48 -10.75
C ILE A 461 -1.34 41.75 -10.26
N ILE A 462 -2.68 41.78 -10.32
CA ILE A 462 -3.46 42.93 -9.82
C ILE A 462 -3.18 43.15 -8.33
N ALA A 463 -3.24 42.09 -7.53
CA ALA A 463 -3.00 42.18 -6.08
C ALA A 463 -1.57 42.68 -5.76
N HIS A 464 -0.56 42.21 -6.50
CA HIS A 464 0.83 42.62 -6.31
C HIS A 464 1.03 44.13 -6.56
N TYR A 465 0.54 44.65 -7.69
CA TYR A 465 0.67 46.07 -8.02
C TYR A 465 -0.23 46.97 -7.15
N GLU A 466 -1.39 46.48 -6.71
CA GLU A 466 -2.25 47.24 -5.80
C GLU A 466 -1.58 47.50 -4.45
N VAL A 467 -0.80 46.54 -3.94
CA VAL A 467 -0.02 46.70 -2.70
C VAL A 467 1.27 47.49 -2.92
N GLN A 468 2.02 47.22 -3.98
CA GLN A 468 3.36 47.80 -4.16
C GLN A 468 3.33 49.24 -4.69
N THR A 469 2.42 49.55 -5.62
CA THR A 469 2.38 50.85 -6.32
C THR A 469 1.08 51.63 -6.06
N GLY A 470 0.20 51.12 -5.18
CA GLY A 470 -1.10 51.75 -4.89
C GLY A 470 -2.09 51.70 -6.06
N GLY A 471 -1.79 50.90 -7.09
CA GLY A 471 -2.57 50.82 -8.31
C GLY A 471 -1.76 50.23 -9.47
N VAL A 472 -2.48 49.64 -10.44
CA VAL A 472 -1.91 49.02 -11.63
C VAL A 472 -1.53 50.10 -12.66
N PRO A 473 -0.37 50.00 -13.36
CA PRO A 473 0.00 50.93 -14.42
C PRO A 473 -1.12 51.06 -15.48
N HIS A 474 -1.42 52.30 -15.93
CA HIS A 474 -2.60 52.59 -16.76
C HIS A 474 -2.74 51.72 -18.02
N GLY A 475 -1.64 51.39 -18.71
CA GLY A 475 -1.65 50.51 -19.88
C GLY A 475 -1.98 49.04 -19.55
N LEU A 476 -1.47 48.54 -18.43
CA LEU A 476 -1.69 47.17 -17.97
C LEU A 476 -3.07 47.01 -17.33
N ALA A 477 -3.55 48.04 -16.64
CA ALA A 477 -4.87 48.06 -15.98
C ALA A 477 -6.01 47.86 -17.00
N GLY A 478 -5.95 48.55 -18.14
CA GLY A 478 -6.94 48.40 -19.21
C GLY A 478 -6.94 46.98 -19.81
N PHE A 479 -5.76 46.43 -20.10
CA PHE A 479 -5.62 45.07 -20.62
C PHE A 479 -6.18 44.03 -19.64
N LEU A 480 -5.81 44.11 -18.36
CA LEU A 480 -6.27 43.17 -17.33
C LEU A 480 -7.78 43.26 -17.09
N ALA A 481 -8.36 44.46 -17.14
CA ALA A 481 -9.80 44.65 -17.04
C ALA A 481 -10.55 44.00 -18.23
N VAL A 482 -10.04 44.17 -19.45
CA VAL A 482 -10.60 43.50 -20.64
C VAL A 482 -10.52 41.99 -20.49
N CYS A 483 -9.38 41.46 -20.05
CA CYS A 483 -9.22 40.02 -19.77
C CYS A 483 -10.25 39.52 -18.75
N GLU A 484 -10.51 40.26 -17.66
CA GLU A 484 -11.50 39.88 -16.64
C GLU A 484 -12.92 39.78 -17.24
N HIS A 485 -13.30 40.74 -18.09
CA HIS A 485 -14.60 40.71 -18.77
C HIS A 485 -14.71 39.56 -19.77
N VAL A 486 -13.68 39.32 -20.58
CA VAL A 486 -13.65 38.21 -21.56
C VAL A 486 -13.74 36.87 -20.86
N ILE A 487 -12.99 36.69 -19.77
CA ILE A 487 -13.00 35.44 -19.01
C ILE A 487 -14.38 35.21 -18.36
N THR A 488 -14.96 36.25 -17.74
CA THR A 488 -16.30 36.16 -17.15
C THR A 488 -17.36 35.80 -18.21
N LEU A 489 -17.23 36.36 -19.42
CA LEU A 489 -18.10 36.03 -20.55
C LEU A 489 -17.99 34.56 -20.97
N ILE A 490 -16.76 34.05 -21.13
CA ILE A 490 -16.51 32.65 -21.50
C ILE A 490 -17.17 31.68 -20.51
N PHE A 491 -16.99 31.90 -19.21
CA PHE A 491 -17.61 31.06 -18.17
C PHE A 491 -19.13 31.19 -18.10
N THR A 492 -19.66 32.37 -18.42
CA THR A 492 -21.12 32.57 -18.48
C THR A 492 -21.72 31.78 -19.63
N LEU A 493 -21.07 31.80 -20.81
CA LEU A 493 -21.50 31.01 -21.97
C LEU A 493 -21.42 29.52 -21.69
N GLU A 494 -20.34 29.06 -21.07
CA GLU A 494 -20.18 27.67 -20.62
C GLU A 494 -21.31 27.24 -19.67
N LEU A 495 -21.62 28.05 -18.65
CA LEU A 495 -22.70 27.76 -17.71
C LEU A 495 -24.05 27.67 -18.42
N ILE A 496 -24.36 28.59 -19.35
CA ILE A 496 -25.60 28.57 -20.12
C ILE A 496 -25.70 27.30 -20.96
N LEU A 497 -24.62 26.89 -21.63
CA LEU A 497 -24.58 25.65 -22.41
C LEU A 497 -24.80 24.42 -21.51
N ARG A 498 -24.15 24.35 -20.34
CA ARG A 498 -24.33 23.25 -19.40
C ARG A 498 -25.74 23.20 -18.81
N VAL A 499 -26.34 24.33 -18.47
CA VAL A 499 -27.72 24.40 -17.96
C VAL A 499 -28.72 23.94 -19.03
N ARG A 500 -28.51 24.30 -20.31
CA ARG A 500 -29.35 23.84 -21.41
C ARG A 500 -29.19 22.34 -21.70
N ALA A 501 -27.97 21.81 -21.60
CA ALA A 501 -27.70 20.40 -21.89
C ALA A 501 -28.15 19.45 -20.76
N LEU A 502 -27.90 19.81 -19.49
CA LEU A 502 -28.12 18.93 -18.33
C LEU A 502 -29.43 19.19 -17.59
N GLY A 503 -30.10 20.32 -17.88
CA GLY A 503 -31.33 20.76 -17.21
C GLY A 503 -31.07 21.41 -15.85
N PHE A 504 -31.97 22.31 -15.44
CA PHE A 504 -31.84 23.12 -14.21
C PHE A 504 -31.79 22.28 -12.92
N ASN A 505 -32.50 21.14 -12.89
CA ASN A 505 -32.57 20.27 -11.71
C ASN A 505 -31.22 19.65 -11.33
N ARG A 506 -30.27 19.53 -12.27
CA ARG A 506 -28.92 19.00 -12.00
C ARG A 506 -28.00 20.01 -11.30
N PHE A 507 -28.38 21.29 -11.28
CA PHE A 507 -27.66 22.36 -10.59
C PHE A 507 -28.19 22.62 -9.18
N LEU A 508 -29.28 21.96 -8.76
CA LEU A 508 -29.75 22.03 -7.38
C LEU A 508 -28.90 21.11 -6.48
N PRO A 509 -28.59 21.52 -5.22
CA PRO A 509 -27.75 20.78 -4.29
C PRO A 509 -28.50 19.58 -3.66
N THR A 510 -29.05 18.70 -4.48
CA THR A 510 -29.83 17.52 -4.04
C THR A 510 -28.94 16.28 -3.83
N SER A 511 -27.75 16.26 -4.41
CA SER A 511 -26.80 15.13 -4.34
C SER A 511 -25.35 15.62 -4.34
N SER A 512 -24.41 14.85 -3.75
CA SER A 512 -22.98 15.19 -3.65
C SER A 512 -22.31 15.41 -5.01
N ALA A 513 -22.77 14.72 -6.06
CA ALA A 513 -22.31 14.93 -7.43
C ALA A 513 -22.77 16.29 -8.01
N ASN A 514 -23.97 16.75 -7.63
CA ASN A 514 -24.56 18.00 -8.11
C ASN A 514 -24.04 19.22 -7.33
N MET A 515 -23.51 19.02 -6.12
CA MET A 515 -22.96 20.08 -5.28
C MET A 515 -21.83 20.84 -5.98
N TRP A 516 -20.99 20.17 -6.76
CA TRP A 516 -19.91 20.82 -7.51
C TRP A 516 -20.42 21.70 -8.66
N ASN A 517 -21.46 21.25 -9.36
CA ASN A 517 -22.08 22.04 -10.41
C ASN A 517 -22.79 23.27 -9.82
N PHE A 518 -23.38 23.13 -8.62
CA PHE A 518 -23.96 24.25 -7.88
C PHE A 518 -22.90 25.26 -7.44
N ILE A 519 -21.77 24.80 -6.88
CA ILE A 519 -20.66 25.67 -6.47
C ILE A 519 -20.09 26.40 -7.69
N ASP A 520 -19.86 25.71 -8.80
CA ASP A 520 -19.38 26.33 -10.04
C ASP A 520 -20.36 27.39 -10.56
N ALA A 521 -21.65 27.07 -10.61
CA ALA A 521 -22.69 28.03 -10.97
C ALA A 521 -22.72 29.25 -10.02
N LEU A 522 -22.59 29.04 -8.71
CA LEU A 522 -22.53 30.12 -7.72
C LEU A 522 -21.33 31.03 -7.95
N ILE A 523 -20.16 30.48 -8.27
CA ILE A 523 -18.95 31.29 -8.53
C ILE A 523 -19.07 32.06 -9.85
N VAL A 524 -19.71 31.50 -10.88
CA VAL A 524 -19.97 32.21 -12.15
C VAL A 524 -20.98 33.34 -11.95
N VAL A 525 -22.08 33.07 -11.23
CA VAL A 525 -23.10 34.08 -10.90
C VAL A 525 -22.50 35.20 -10.04
N GLY A 526 -21.71 34.86 -9.01
CA GLY A 526 -20.97 35.86 -8.24
C GLY A 526 -20.03 36.69 -9.14
N GLY A 527 -19.38 36.04 -10.11
CA GLY A 527 -18.59 36.70 -11.15
C GLY A 527 -19.35 37.80 -11.90
N ILE A 528 -20.54 37.46 -12.40
CA ILE A 528 -21.44 38.38 -13.12
C ILE A 528 -21.87 39.54 -12.22
N VAL A 529 -22.24 39.24 -10.96
CA VAL A 529 -22.68 40.26 -10.01
C VAL A 529 -21.59 41.30 -9.76
N PHE A 530 -20.36 40.85 -9.51
CA PHE A 530 -19.24 41.75 -9.19
C PHE A 530 -18.67 42.49 -10.39
N THR A 531 -18.59 41.85 -11.56
CA THR A 531 -17.92 42.44 -12.74
C THR A 531 -18.87 43.25 -13.61
N TRP A 532 -20.17 42.91 -13.66
CA TRP A 532 -21.13 43.59 -14.54
C TRP A 532 -22.25 44.30 -13.77
N ILE A 533 -22.89 43.64 -12.79
CA ILE A 533 -24.08 44.21 -12.13
C ILE A 533 -23.73 45.39 -11.21
N ILE A 534 -22.74 45.24 -10.33
CA ILE A 534 -22.35 46.31 -9.39
C ILE A 534 -21.85 47.57 -10.12
N PRO A 535 -20.94 47.48 -11.12
CA PRO A 535 -20.53 48.65 -11.88
C PRO A 535 -21.67 49.30 -12.67
N LEU A 536 -22.58 48.51 -13.25
CA LEU A 536 -23.76 49.01 -13.95
C LEU A 536 -24.72 49.77 -13.02
N LEU A 537 -24.96 49.23 -11.82
CA LEU A 537 -25.85 49.84 -10.83
C LEU A 537 -25.28 51.17 -10.30
N THR A 538 -23.95 51.22 -10.15
CA THR A 538 -23.21 52.43 -9.79
C THR A 538 -23.30 53.50 -10.89
N LEU A 539 -23.21 53.09 -12.16
CA LEU A 539 -23.34 53.98 -13.33
C LEU A 539 -24.75 54.57 -13.48
N LEU A 540 -25.78 53.83 -13.05
CA LEU A 540 -27.19 54.29 -13.04
C LEU A 540 -27.52 55.27 -11.90
N GLY A 541 -26.54 55.67 -11.09
CA GLY A 541 -26.73 56.65 -10.01
C GLY A 541 -27.46 56.11 -8.79
N LEU A 542 -27.73 54.80 -8.73
CA LEU A 542 -28.17 54.12 -7.52
C LEU A 542 -26.94 53.93 -6.62
N HIS A 543 -26.53 55.01 -5.94
CA HIS A 543 -25.49 54.96 -4.92
C HIS A 543 -25.91 53.97 -3.84
N THR A 544 -25.34 52.77 -3.90
CA THR A 544 -25.33 51.88 -2.76
C THR A 544 -24.20 52.41 -1.88
N ASP A 545 -24.50 52.85 -0.65
CA ASP A 545 -23.53 53.27 0.37
C ASP A 545 -22.70 52.06 0.85
N ILE A 546 -22.06 51.38 -0.09
CA ILE A 546 -21.18 50.25 0.17
C ILE A 546 -19.80 50.85 0.43
N SER A 547 -19.67 51.50 1.59
CA SER A 547 -18.37 51.76 2.24
C SER A 547 -17.56 50.45 2.44
N SER A 548 -18.22 49.30 2.31
CA SER A 548 -17.70 47.94 2.20
C SER A 548 -17.20 47.54 0.79
N ALA A 549 -17.11 48.45 -0.19
CA ALA A 549 -16.64 48.11 -1.54
C ALA A 549 -15.23 47.49 -1.53
N ARG A 550 -14.38 47.91 -0.58
CA ARG A 550 -13.04 47.33 -0.37
C ARG A 550 -13.09 45.88 0.15
N SER A 551 -14.07 45.53 0.99
CA SER A 551 -14.32 44.14 1.41
C SER A 551 -14.98 43.30 0.31
N LEU A 552 -15.76 43.91 -0.59
CA LEU A 552 -16.29 43.23 -1.77
C LEU A 552 -15.20 42.94 -2.82
N THR A 553 -14.13 43.74 -2.87
CA THR A 553 -12.94 43.41 -3.68
C THR A 553 -12.32 42.08 -3.25
N ALA A 554 -12.32 41.76 -1.95
CA ALA A 554 -11.84 40.46 -1.46
C ALA A 554 -12.72 39.28 -1.94
N LEU A 555 -14.01 39.50 -2.22
CA LEU A 555 -14.88 38.47 -2.80
C LEU A 555 -14.51 38.12 -4.26
N ARG A 556 -13.68 38.92 -4.93
CA ARG A 556 -13.06 38.52 -6.21
C ARG A 556 -12.15 37.30 -6.04
N ALA A 557 -11.52 37.13 -4.87
CA ALA A 557 -10.69 35.97 -4.56
C ALA A 557 -11.50 34.67 -4.46
N VAL A 558 -12.82 34.72 -4.22
CA VAL A 558 -13.71 33.54 -4.23
C VAL A 558 -13.67 32.85 -5.61
N ARG A 559 -13.35 33.57 -6.69
CA ARG A 559 -13.17 32.99 -8.02
C ARG A 559 -11.98 32.02 -8.10
N LEU A 560 -11.00 32.14 -7.21
CA LEU A 560 -9.89 31.18 -7.10
C LEU A 560 -10.39 29.78 -6.71
N LEU A 561 -11.59 29.64 -6.11
CA LEU A 561 -12.21 28.34 -5.87
C LEU A 561 -12.47 27.55 -7.17
N ARG A 562 -12.45 28.20 -8.34
CA ARG A 562 -12.46 27.51 -9.65
C ARG A 562 -11.23 26.64 -9.86
N LEU A 563 -10.11 26.91 -9.18
CA LEU A 563 -8.95 26.01 -9.18
C LEU A 563 -9.31 24.64 -8.60
N ALA A 564 -10.20 24.56 -7.62
CA ALA A 564 -10.67 23.28 -7.09
C ALA A 564 -11.43 22.47 -8.16
N TYR A 565 -12.15 23.15 -9.06
CA TYR A 565 -12.78 22.52 -10.22
C TYR A 565 -11.74 21.95 -11.19
N VAL A 566 -10.66 22.70 -11.48
CA VAL A 566 -9.53 22.26 -12.34
C VAL A 566 -8.84 21.04 -11.74
N VAL A 567 -8.45 21.11 -10.47
CA VAL A 567 -7.74 20.02 -9.76
C VAL A 567 -8.54 18.72 -9.80
N ARG A 568 -9.88 18.80 -9.74
CA ARG A 568 -10.76 17.63 -9.83
C ARG A 568 -10.85 17.02 -11.24
N LYS A 569 -10.73 17.86 -12.28
CA LYS A 569 -11.01 17.50 -13.68
C LYS A 569 -9.78 17.07 -14.46
N VAL A 570 -8.61 17.56 -14.10
CA VAL A 570 -7.34 17.23 -14.77
C VAL A 570 -6.82 15.89 -14.25
N GLU A 571 -6.61 14.94 -15.15
CA GLU A 571 -6.11 13.59 -14.81
C GLU A 571 -4.76 13.62 -14.09
N VAL A 572 -3.85 14.51 -14.50
CA VAL A 572 -2.54 14.71 -13.86
C VAL A 572 -2.65 15.16 -12.39
N LEU A 573 -3.73 15.87 -12.03
CA LEU A 573 -3.95 16.40 -10.68
C LEU A 573 -4.90 15.51 -9.86
N HIS A 574 -5.31 14.36 -10.40
CA HIS A 574 -6.24 13.46 -9.74
C HIS A 574 -5.71 12.99 -8.37
N GLU A 575 -4.41 12.73 -8.27
CA GLU A 575 -3.76 12.35 -7.01
C GLU A 575 -3.92 13.44 -5.93
N ILE A 576 -3.73 14.72 -6.31
CA ILE A 576 -3.94 15.87 -5.43
C ILE A 576 -5.39 15.94 -4.98
N TRP A 577 -6.34 15.71 -5.90
CA TRP A 577 -7.76 15.70 -5.57
C TRP A 577 -8.14 14.60 -4.58
N VAL A 578 -7.59 13.39 -4.76
CA VAL A 578 -7.80 12.26 -3.85
C VAL A 578 -7.24 12.57 -2.45
N LEU A 579 -6.04 13.15 -2.38
CA LEU A 579 -5.43 13.60 -1.12
C LEU A 579 -6.29 14.65 -0.41
N ILE A 580 -6.71 15.70 -1.13
CA ILE A 580 -7.58 16.75 -0.60
C ILE A 580 -8.88 16.16 -0.07
N ARG A 581 -9.52 15.27 -0.83
CA ARG A 581 -10.76 14.61 -0.39
C ARG A 581 -10.54 13.79 0.89
N GLY A 582 -9.46 13.02 0.97
CA GLY A 582 -9.12 12.26 2.18
C GLY A 582 -8.90 13.15 3.41
N MET A 583 -8.29 14.34 3.20
CA MET A 583 -8.18 15.34 4.27
C MET A 583 -9.55 15.88 4.70
N PHE A 584 -10.45 16.18 3.74
CA PHE A 584 -11.81 16.64 4.04
C PHE A 584 -12.63 15.59 4.79
N ASP A 585 -12.45 14.31 4.47
CA ASP A 585 -13.12 13.20 5.17
C ASP A 585 -12.66 13.14 6.64
N SER A 586 -11.42 13.54 6.93
CA SER A 586 -10.85 13.61 8.29
C SER A 586 -11.24 14.87 9.08
N LEU A 587 -11.83 15.89 8.44
CA LEU A 587 -12.16 17.17 9.09
C LEU A 587 -13.16 17.03 10.24
N ARG A 588 -14.01 16.01 10.23
CA ARG A 588 -14.97 15.80 11.33
C ARG A 588 -14.24 15.60 12.66
N VAL A 589 -13.20 14.78 12.66
CA VAL A 589 -12.39 14.52 13.86
C VAL A 589 -11.64 15.79 14.24
N LEU A 590 -10.98 16.44 13.27
CA LEU A 590 -10.25 17.69 13.49
C LEU A 590 -11.14 18.82 14.05
N PHE A 591 -12.40 18.90 13.61
CA PHE A 591 -13.34 19.91 14.08
C PHE A 591 -13.60 19.78 15.58
N TRP A 592 -13.93 18.58 16.05
CA TRP A 592 -14.19 18.35 17.47
C TRP A 592 -12.98 18.62 18.35
N THR A 593 -11.79 18.47 17.79
CA THR A 593 -10.55 18.58 18.55
C THR A 593 -10.09 20.04 18.64
N ILE A 594 -10.32 20.82 17.58
CA ILE A 594 -10.28 22.30 17.64
C ILE A 594 -11.27 22.82 18.69
N VAL A 595 -12.48 22.24 18.79
CA VAL A 595 -13.46 22.64 19.80
C VAL A 595 -12.94 22.37 21.23
N VAL A 596 -12.35 21.20 21.49
CA VAL A 596 -11.76 20.89 22.81
C VAL A 596 -10.62 21.85 23.16
N ILE A 597 -9.70 22.08 22.23
CA ILE A 597 -8.58 23.02 22.40
C ILE A 597 -9.11 24.43 22.67
N PHE A 598 -10.10 24.89 21.92
CA PHE A 598 -10.72 26.20 22.10
C PHE A 598 -11.27 26.38 23.53
N PHE A 599 -11.98 25.40 24.07
CA PHE A 599 -12.52 25.49 25.43
C PHE A 599 -11.42 25.50 26.50
N ILE A 600 -10.38 24.69 26.34
CA ILE A 600 -9.23 24.70 27.28
C ILE A 600 -8.51 26.04 27.22
N THR A 601 -8.21 26.55 26.03
CA THR A 601 -7.60 27.86 25.84
C THR A 601 -8.48 28.98 26.39
N TYR A 602 -9.80 28.89 26.23
CA TYR A 602 -10.74 29.86 26.80
C TYR A 602 -10.71 29.86 28.34
N ILE A 603 -10.77 28.68 28.97
CA ILE A 603 -10.70 28.54 30.43
C ILE A 603 -9.39 29.15 30.95
N PHE A 604 -8.26 28.81 30.33
CA PHE A 604 -6.97 29.38 30.70
C PHE A 604 -6.91 30.88 30.43
N ALA A 605 -7.49 31.38 29.33
CA ALA A 605 -7.51 32.81 29.04
C ALA A 605 -8.28 33.61 30.10
N VAL A 606 -9.39 33.09 30.61
CA VAL A 606 -10.13 33.69 31.72
C VAL A 606 -9.28 33.70 33.00
N PHE A 607 -8.56 32.61 33.28
CA PHE A 607 -7.60 32.59 34.39
C PHE A 607 -6.46 33.60 34.19
N GLY A 608 -5.86 33.68 32.99
CA GLY A 608 -4.82 34.65 32.67
C GLY A 608 -5.30 36.09 32.81
N LEU A 609 -6.54 36.40 32.41
CA LEU A 609 -7.14 37.73 32.56
C LEU A 609 -7.29 38.11 34.04
N THR A 610 -7.77 37.17 34.86
CA THR A 610 -8.04 37.42 36.27
C THR A 610 -6.76 37.43 37.13
N LEU A 611 -5.78 36.59 36.78
CA LEU A 611 -4.55 36.39 37.55
C LEU A 611 -3.41 37.29 37.09
N LEU A 612 -3.24 37.50 35.78
CA LEU A 612 -2.12 38.27 35.22
C LEU A 612 -2.55 39.68 34.83
N SER A 613 -3.56 39.83 33.96
CA SER A 613 -3.93 41.14 33.42
C SER A 613 -4.43 42.10 34.50
N LYS A 614 -5.25 41.62 35.44
CA LYS A 614 -5.71 42.45 36.56
C LYS A 614 -4.52 42.98 37.38
N GLN A 615 -3.56 42.12 37.69
CA GLN A 615 -2.40 42.50 38.50
C GLN A 615 -1.44 43.44 37.74
N ILE A 616 -1.25 43.24 36.43
CA ILE A 616 -0.45 44.16 35.60
C ILE A 616 -1.14 45.51 35.47
N PHE A 617 -2.47 45.55 35.36
CA PHE A 617 -3.25 46.79 35.34
C PHE A 617 -3.16 47.56 36.66
N GLU A 618 -3.17 46.85 37.80
CA GLU A 618 -2.93 47.47 39.12
C GLU A 618 -1.50 48.05 39.22
N ILE A 619 -0.50 47.34 38.69
CA ILE A 619 0.88 47.83 38.63
C ILE A 619 0.99 49.05 37.71
N SER A 620 0.33 49.04 36.56
CA SER A 620 0.40 50.13 35.57
C SER A 620 -0.17 51.46 36.08
N GLN A 621 -1.12 51.42 37.02
CA GLN A 621 -1.67 52.61 37.67
C GLN A 621 -0.79 53.17 38.81
N SER A 622 0.27 52.48 39.22
CA SER A 622 1.12 52.96 40.31
C SER A 622 1.93 54.20 39.93
N GLU A 623 1.89 55.23 40.79
CA GLU A 623 2.49 56.55 40.53
C GLU A 623 4.04 56.51 40.49
N SER A 624 4.65 55.45 41.03
CA SER A 624 6.10 55.27 41.19
C SER A 624 6.84 54.71 39.96
N LEU A 625 6.17 54.54 38.80
CA LEU A 625 6.78 53.93 37.61
C LEU A 625 7.60 54.92 36.76
N SER A 626 8.83 54.53 36.42
CA SER A 626 9.68 55.25 35.47
C SER A 626 9.07 55.25 34.05
N PRO A 627 9.35 56.27 33.20
CA PRO A 627 8.79 56.37 31.85
C PRO A 627 9.12 55.16 30.96
N VAL A 628 10.29 54.53 31.15
CA VAL A 628 10.69 53.31 30.41
C VAL A 628 9.85 52.10 30.82
N GLN A 629 9.51 51.97 32.11
CA GLN A 629 8.68 50.87 32.58
C GLN A 629 7.23 51.00 32.09
N ARG A 630 6.71 52.23 31.94
CA ARG A 630 5.37 52.44 31.37
C ARG A 630 5.27 51.96 29.92
N LEU A 631 6.28 52.23 29.09
CA LEU A 631 6.34 51.73 27.71
C LEU A 631 6.40 50.20 27.67
N GLN A 632 7.20 49.56 28.54
CA GLN A 632 7.26 48.10 28.62
C GLN A 632 5.94 47.45 29.04
N ILE A 633 5.15 48.12 29.89
CA ILE A 633 3.85 47.63 30.33
C ILE A 633 2.78 47.85 29.23
N ASP A 634 2.91 48.91 28.44
CA ASP A 634 2.05 49.18 27.28
C ASP A 634 2.26 48.13 26.18
N GLU A 635 3.50 47.70 25.94
CA GLU A 635 3.80 46.53 25.07
C GLU A 635 3.19 45.23 25.63
N LEU A 636 3.06 45.08 26.96
CA LEU A 636 2.38 43.93 27.57
C LEU A 636 0.86 43.94 27.34
N SER A 637 0.26 45.10 27.09
CA SER A 637 -1.16 45.22 26.79
C SER A 637 -1.51 44.55 25.46
N ASP A 638 -0.58 44.45 24.51
CA ASP A 638 -0.82 43.72 23.26
C ASP A 638 -1.03 42.20 23.50
N TYR A 639 -0.37 41.64 24.52
CA TYR A 639 -0.50 40.24 24.90
C TYR A 639 -1.63 39.98 25.90
N LEU A 640 -1.87 40.91 26.83
CA LEU A 640 -2.71 40.72 28.02
C LEU A 640 -3.90 41.71 28.14
N GLY A 641 -4.08 42.63 27.20
CA GLY A 641 -5.04 43.74 27.28
C GLY A 641 -6.51 43.35 27.20
N GLY A 642 -6.83 42.09 26.90
CA GLY A 642 -8.20 41.59 26.87
C GLY A 642 -8.29 40.10 26.59
N LEU A 643 -9.50 39.54 26.71
CA LEU A 643 -9.74 38.10 26.53
C LEU A 643 -9.25 37.60 25.17
N GLY A 644 -9.53 38.33 24.08
CA GLY A 644 -9.09 37.96 22.73
C GLY A 644 -7.56 37.96 22.56
N SER A 645 -6.87 38.95 23.12
CA SER A 645 -5.40 39.06 23.08
C SER A 645 -4.71 37.94 23.86
N ILE A 646 -5.27 37.58 25.03
CA ILE A 646 -4.76 36.46 25.82
C ILE A 646 -5.02 35.14 25.11
N MET A 647 -6.21 34.95 24.53
CA MET A 647 -6.49 33.76 23.73
C MET A 647 -5.52 33.63 22.55
N TYR A 648 -5.25 34.72 21.82
CA TYR A 648 -4.27 34.73 20.73
C TYR A 648 -2.87 34.35 21.23
N SER A 649 -2.44 34.96 22.34
CA SER A 649 -1.15 34.69 22.97
C SER A 649 -1.04 33.24 23.47
N LEU A 650 -2.12 32.66 24.02
CA LEU A 650 -2.17 31.27 24.45
C LEU A 650 -2.22 30.29 23.27
N VAL A 651 -2.78 30.68 22.12
CA VAL A 651 -2.67 29.88 20.88
C VAL A 651 -1.22 29.91 20.36
N GLN A 652 -0.54 31.05 20.43
CA GLN A 652 0.89 31.13 20.11
C GLN A 652 1.75 30.28 21.07
N VAL A 653 1.41 30.26 22.36
CA VAL A 653 2.07 29.37 23.35
C VAL A 653 1.72 27.89 23.10
N LEU A 654 0.51 27.57 22.65
CA LEU A 654 0.08 26.21 22.30
C LEU A 654 0.93 25.64 21.16
N THR A 655 1.28 26.44 20.15
CA THR A 655 2.18 26.04 19.06
C THR A 655 3.65 25.98 19.49
N LEU A 656 3.94 26.29 20.75
CA LEU A 656 5.28 26.46 21.33
C LEU A 656 6.11 27.55 20.65
N ASP A 657 5.50 28.35 19.78
CA ASP A 657 6.16 29.46 19.10
C ASP A 657 6.34 30.62 20.07
N SER A 658 7.58 31.10 20.21
CA SER A 658 7.89 32.34 20.93
C SER A 658 7.32 32.40 22.37
N HIS A 659 7.03 31.26 23.01
CA HIS A 659 6.42 31.20 24.34
C HIS A 659 7.29 31.89 25.42
N THR A 660 8.62 31.87 25.26
CA THR A 660 9.55 32.54 26.17
C THR A 660 9.55 34.07 26.01
N THR A 661 9.28 34.60 24.82
CA THR A 661 9.27 36.05 24.58
C THR A 661 8.03 36.69 25.19
N ILE A 662 6.92 35.94 25.31
CA ILE A 662 5.71 36.36 26.02
C ILE A 662 5.91 36.21 27.54
N MET A 663 6.44 35.07 27.99
CA MET A 663 6.55 34.76 29.41
C MET A 663 7.59 35.62 30.16
N ARG A 664 8.78 35.84 29.58
CA ARG A 664 9.89 36.53 30.27
C ARG A 664 9.57 37.97 30.69
N PRO A 665 8.96 38.83 29.84
CA PRO A 665 8.55 40.16 30.24
C PRO A 665 7.52 40.17 31.38
N ILE A 666 6.58 39.21 31.38
CA ILE A 666 5.57 39.06 32.43
C ILE A 666 6.21 38.61 33.76
N MET A 667 7.18 37.68 33.71
CA MET A 667 7.92 37.21 34.88
C MET A 667 8.66 38.31 35.63
N LYS A 668 9.09 39.37 34.95
CA LYS A 668 9.77 40.51 35.57
C LYS A 668 8.88 41.26 36.56
N TYR A 669 7.57 41.28 36.32
CA TYR A 669 6.58 41.95 37.17
C TYR A 669 5.82 40.96 38.07
N ILE A 670 5.55 39.75 37.57
CA ILE A 670 4.85 38.68 38.29
C ILE A 670 5.72 37.41 38.29
N PRO A 671 6.58 37.22 39.30
CA PRO A 671 7.57 36.14 39.31
C PRO A 671 6.98 34.72 39.29
N TRP A 672 5.73 34.52 39.74
CA TRP A 672 5.09 33.20 39.74
C TRP A 672 4.37 32.84 38.42
N SER A 673 4.32 33.78 37.46
CA SER A 673 3.61 33.61 36.17
C SER A 673 4.13 32.44 35.33
N TRP A 674 5.40 32.02 35.49
CA TRP A 674 5.94 30.86 34.78
C TRP A 674 5.16 29.58 35.09
N VAL A 675 4.65 29.42 36.32
CA VAL A 675 3.86 28.25 36.71
C VAL A 675 2.58 28.17 35.88
N TYR A 676 1.91 29.32 35.68
CA TYR A 676 0.68 29.40 34.87
C TYR A 676 0.93 28.98 33.42
N PHE A 677 2.00 29.51 32.79
CA PHE A 677 2.30 29.18 31.39
C PHE A 677 2.76 27.72 31.23
N TYR A 678 3.62 27.20 32.11
CA TYR A 678 4.04 25.80 32.02
C TYR A 678 2.92 24.81 32.37
N ALA A 679 2.01 25.16 33.27
CA ALA A 679 0.81 24.35 33.53
C ALA A 679 -0.11 24.30 32.31
N TYR A 680 -0.31 25.43 31.63
CA TYR A 680 -1.03 25.46 30.36
C TYR A 680 -0.34 24.61 29.29
N ILE A 681 0.97 24.78 29.10
CA ILE A 681 1.75 23.99 28.13
C ILE A 681 1.63 22.49 28.43
N ALA A 682 1.76 22.07 29.69
CA ALA A 682 1.66 20.66 30.07
C ALA A 682 0.29 20.06 29.70
N ILE A 683 -0.80 20.75 30.03
CA ILE A 683 -2.17 20.30 29.70
C ILE A 683 -2.42 20.34 28.20
N ALA A 684 -2.03 21.44 27.54
CA ALA A 684 -2.31 21.67 26.14
C ALA A 684 -1.50 20.71 25.23
N VAL A 685 -0.23 20.48 25.54
CA VAL A 685 0.61 19.49 24.83
C VAL A 685 0.11 18.08 25.09
N PHE A 686 -0.30 17.73 26.32
CA PHE A 686 -0.88 16.42 26.60
C PHE A 686 -2.14 16.16 25.77
N VAL A 687 -3.06 17.13 25.71
CA VAL A 687 -4.26 17.04 24.87
C VAL A 687 -3.91 16.97 23.39
N LEU A 688 -2.95 17.78 22.92
CA LEU A 688 -2.50 17.77 21.53
C LEU A 688 -1.86 16.44 21.14
N MET A 689 -1.00 15.87 22.00
CA MET A 689 -0.35 14.58 21.72
C MET A 689 -1.35 13.44 21.69
N ASN A 690 -2.26 13.36 22.66
CA ASN A 690 -3.31 12.34 22.67
C ASN A 690 -4.25 12.46 21.46
N LEU A 691 -4.49 13.70 21.00
CA LEU A 691 -5.21 13.97 19.75
C LEU A 691 -4.46 13.41 18.53
N VAL A 692 -3.18 13.77 18.37
CA VAL A 692 -2.37 13.33 17.23
C VAL A 692 -2.31 11.80 17.20
N THR A 693 -2.10 11.16 18.36
CA THR A 693 -2.13 9.71 18.48
C THR A 693 -3.48 9.13 18.06
N ALA A 694 -4.60 9.70 18.51
CA ALA A 694 -5.93 9.24 18.12
C ALA A 694 -6.17 9.34 16.60
N ILE A 695 -5.75 10.45 15.96
CA ILE A 695 -5.88 10.62 14.51
C ILE A 695 -5.02 9.61 13.75
N ILE A 696 -3.78 9.39 14.17
CA ILE A 696 -2.88 8.42 13.53
C ILE A 696 -3.45 7.00 13.66
N VAL A 697 -4.00 6.64 14.83
CA VAL A 697 -4.64 5.35 15.07
C VAL A 697 -5.89 5.19 14.21
N GLU A 698 -6.78 6.18 14.18
CA GLU A 698 -8.00 6.15 13.35
C GLU A 698 -7.65 5.99 11.86
N ASN A 699 -6.65 6.73 11.37
CA ASN A 699 -6.19 6.60 9.99
C ASN A 699 -5.59 5.23 9.72
N ALA A 700 -4.75 4.69 10.61
CA ALA A 700 -4.15 3.37 10.45
C ALA A 700 -5.21 2.26 10.44
N VAL A 701 -6.15 2.30 11.38
CA VAL A 701 -7.26 1.34 11.49
C VAL A 701 -8.19 1.45 10.27
N SER A 702 -8.53 2.67 9.84
CA SER A 702 -9.36 2.88 8.66
C SER A 702 -8.66 2.40 7.39
N HIS A 703 -7.35 2.58 7.25
CA HIS A 703 -6.59 2.07 6.11
C HIS A 703 -6.61 0.54 6.08
N ALA A 704 -6.35 -0.12 7.20
CA ALA A 704 -6.41 -1.58 7.30
C ALA A 704 -7.79 -2.14 6.92
N ARG A 705 -8.87 -1.50 7.41
CA ARG A 705 -10.24 -1.90 7.09
C ARG A 705 -10.60 -1.70 5.62
N ASN A 706 -10.20 -0.56 5.05
CA ASN A 706 -10.45 -0.27 3.64
C ASN A 706 -9.69 -1.21 2.71
N ASP A 707 -8.49 -1.66 3.08
CA ASP A 707 -7.72 -2.62 2.29
C ASP A 707 -8.34 -4.02 2.33
N GLU A 708 -8.87 -4.46 3.49
CA GLU A 708 -9.65 -5.70 3.59
C GLU A 708 -10.90 -5.64 2.70
N GLU A 709 -11.68 -4.55 2.76
CA GLU A 709 -12.88 -4.40 1.95
C GLU A 709 -12.55 -4.35 0.44
N ARG A 710 -11.46 -3.68 0.06
CA ARG A 710 -10.99 -3.64 -1.35
C ARG A 710 -10.60 -5.02 -1.86
N THR A 711 -9.91 -5.82 -1.05
CA THR A 711 -9.51 -7.18 -1.46
C THR A 711 -10.73 -8.10 -1.62
N LEU A 712 -11.74 -7.98 -0.75
CA LEU A 712 -13.01 -8.69 -0.89
C LEU A 712 -13.77 -8.27 -2.17
N GLN A 713 -13.94 -6.96 -2.40
CA GLN A 713 -14.61 -6.44 -3.60
C GLN A 713 -13.89 -6.85 -4.88
N TYR A 714 -12.56 -6.93 -4.86
CA TYR A 714 -11.78 -7.41 -6.01
C TYR A 714 -12.07 -8.89 -6.31
N ARG A 715 -12.14 -9.74 -5.27
CA ARG A 715 -12.49 -11.16 -5.41
C ARG A 715 -13.90 -11.36 -5.97
N GLU A 716 -14.88 -10.62 -5.45
CA GLU A 716 -16.26 -10.69 -5.96
C GLU A 716 -16.35 -10.25 -7.42
N ARG A 717 -15.67 -9.15 -7.79
CA ARG A 717 -15.65 -8.67 -9.18
C ARG A 717 -15.00 -9.67 -10.14
N ARG A 718 -13.95 -10.37 -9.72
CA ARG A 718 -13.36 -11.46 -10.53
C ARG A 718 -14.36 -12.59 -10.72
N ARG A 719 -14.98 -13.05 -9.63
CA ARG A 719 -16.00 -14.11 -9.68
C ARG A 719 -17.18 -13.76 -10.59
N SER A 720 -17.71 -12.54 -10.52
CA SER A 720 -18.79 -12.11 -11.40
C SER A 720 -18.38 -12.03 -12.87
N LYS A 721 -17.17 -11.56 -13.19
CA LYS A 721 -16.67 -11.55 -14.58
C LYS A 721 -16.51 -12.96 -15.13
N GLU A 722 -16.00 -13.88 -14.31
CA GLU A 722 -15.84 -15.28 -14.69
C GLU A 722 -17.19 -15.96 -14.93
N LEU A 723 -18.19 -15.73 -14.07
CA LEU A 723 -19.56 -16.21 -14.28
C LEU A 723 -20.20 -15.67 -15.57
N VAL A 724 -19.98 -14.39 -15.89
CA VAL A 724 -20.49 -13.80 -17.15
C VAL A 724 -19.81 -14.44 -18.37
N ASN A 725 -18.50 -14.67 -18.31
CA ASN A 725 -17.76 -15.33 -19.39
C ASN A 725 -18.22 -16.79 -19.58
N LEU A 726 -18.41 -17.55 -18.49
CA LEU A 726 -18.95 -18.91 -18.53
C LEU A 726 -20.35 -18.94 -19.14
N LYS A 727 -21.20 -17.96 -18.79
CA LYS A 727 -22.55 -17.85 -19.35
C LYS A 727 -22.53 -17.61 -20.85
N GLN A 728 -21.64 -16.73 -21.32
CA GLN A 728 -21.46 -16.52 -22.75
C GLN A 728 -20.96 -17.76 -23.47
N LEU A 729 -20.12 -18.58 -22.82
CA LEU A 729 -19.66 -19.84 -23.41
C LEU A 729 -20.81 -20.83 -23.56
N PHE A 730 -21.60 -21.03 -22.51
CA PHE A 730 -22.78 -21.91 -22.55
C PHE A 730 -23.71 -21.53 -23.69
N THR A 731 -24.05 -20.23 -23.85
CA THR A 731 -24.95 -19.77 -24.92
C THR A 731 -24.35 -19.87 -26.33
N LEU A 732 -23.02 -20.00 -26.46
CA LEU A 732 -22.36 -20.23 -27.75
C LEU A 732 -22.27 -21.72 -28.10
N THR A 733 -22.24 -22.58 -27.09
CA THR A 733 -22.16 -24.03 -27.25
C THR A 733 -23.54 -24.64 -27.49
N ASP A 734 -24.57 -24.13 -26.81
CA ASP A 734 -25.99 -24.46 -27.01
C ASP A 734 -26.46 -23.93 -28.37
N SER A 735 -26.45 -24.81 -29.38
CA SER A 735 -26.68 -24.42 -30.78
C SER A 735 -28.16 -24.48 -31.15
N ASP A 736 -28.93 -25.34 -30.49
CA ASP A 736 -30.37 -25.50 -30.70
C ASP A 736 -31.23 -24.65 -29.73
N GLY A 737 -30.62 -24.11 -28.67
CA GLY A 737 -31.24 -23.22 -27.70
C GLY A 737 -32.18 -23.94 -26.73
N ASP A 738 -32.02 -25.25 -26.55
CA ASP A 738 -32.88 -26.06 -25.69
C ASP A 738 -32.56 -25.89 -24.19
N GLY A 739 -31.43 -25.26 -23.86
CA GLY A 739 -30.97 -25.01 -22.50
C GLY A 739 -30.16 -26.15 -21.88
N ASN A 740 -29.83 -27.16 -22.68
CA ASN A 740 -29.00 -28.31 -22.34
C ASN A 740 -27.85 -28.42 -23.35
N LEU A 741 -26.74 -29.07 -22.97
CA LEU A 741 -25.63 -29.36 -23.88
C LEU A 741 -25.57 -30.85 -24.12
N SER A 742 -25.86 -31.25 -25.36
CA SER A 742 -25.66 -32.63 -25.80
C SER A 742 -24.18 -32.93 -26.08
N TRP A 743 -23.80 -34.22 -26.08
CA TRP A 743 -22.43 -34.62 -26.42
C TRP A 743 -21.98 -34.08 -27.79
N ASP A 744 -22.87 -34.08 -28.78
CA ASP A 744 -22.56 -33.63 -30.14
C ASP A 744 -22.29 -32.11 -30.18
N GLU A 745 -23.06 -31.30 -29.45
CA GLU A 745 -22.84 -29.85 -29.32
C GLU A 745 -21.59 -29.52 -28.52
N PHE A 746 -21.36 -30.27 -27.44
CA PHE A 746 -20.16 -30.11 -26.62
C PHE A 746 -18.91 -30.41 -27.46
N GLN A 747 -18.90 -31.51 -28.24
CA GLN A 747 -17.81 -31.88 -29.14
C GLN A 747 -17.63 -30.86 -30.29
N LEU A 748 -18.73 -30.32 -30.83
CA LEU A 748 -18.69 -29.26 -31.85
C LEU A 748 -18.07 -27.96 -31.30
N SER A 749 -18.28 -27.64 -30.02
CA SER A 749 -17.69 -26.44 -29.39
C SER A 749 -16.17 -26.48 -29.25
N PHE A 750 -15.55 -27.66 -29.25
CA PHE A 750 -14.08 -27.79 -29.33
C PHE A 750 -13.57 -27.76 -30.78
N SER A 751 -14.46 -27.95 -31.76
CA SER A 751 -14.16 -27.94 -33.18
C SER A 751 -14.31 -26.55 -33.82
N ASP A 752 -15.19 -25.71 -33.28
CA ASP A 752 -15.36 -24.31 -33.69
C ASP A 752 -14.23 -23.42 -33.14
N PRO A 753 -13.52 -22.64 -33.99
CA PRO A 753 -12.37 -21.84 -33.56
C PRO A 753 -12.66 -20.81 -32.47
N ASP A 754 -13.86 -20.22 -32.46
CA ASP A 754 -14.22 -19.15 -31.52
C ASP A 754 -14.54 -19.69 -30.12
N THR A 755 -15.19 -20.85 -30.05
CA THR A 755 -15.48 -21.56 -28.79
C THR A 755 -14.27 -22.35 -28.27
N CYS A 756 -13.48 -22.98 -29.15
CA CYS A 756 -12.24 -23.68 -28.80
C CYS A 756 -11.21 -22.75 -28.13
N ASN A 757 -11.03 -21.53 -28.66
CA ASN A 757 -10.14 -20.54 -28.05
C ASN A 757 -10.61 -20.12 -26.63
N ARG A 758 -11.93 -20.12 -26.38
CA ARG A 758 -12.47 -19.81 -25.04
C ARG A 758 -12.28 -20.95 -24.06
N TRP A 759 -12.39 -22.21 -24.51
CA TRP A 759 -12.06 -23.38 -23.71
C TRP A 759 -10.59 -23.39 -23.30
N LYS A 760 -9.68 -23.08 -24.24
CA LYS A 760 -8.24 -22.93 -23.96
C LYS A 760 -7.92 -21.80 -23.00
N LEU A 761 -8.63 -20.66 -23.10
CA LEU A 761 -8.53 -19.55 -22.15
C LEU A 761 -8.97 -19.93 -20.72
N MET A 762 -9.65 -21.06 -20.54
CA MET A 762 -10.04 -21.61 -19.25
C MET A 762 -9.20 -22.82 -18.83
N ASP A 763 -8.05 -23.04 -19.49
CA ASP A 763 -7.11 -24.14 -19.23
C ASP A 763 -7.66 -25.54 -19.54
N PHE A 764 -8.60 -25.67 -20.50
CA PHE A 764 -9.08 -26.96 -20.99
C PHE A 764 -8.63 -27.22 -22.43
N GLU A 765 -7.99 -28.37 -22.65
CA GLU A 765 -7.55 -28.78 -23.98
C GLU A 765 -8.61 -29.62 -24.71
N PRO A 766 -8.63 -29.62 -26.06
CA PRO A 766 -9.59 -30.43 -26.83
C PRO A 766 -9.50 -31.94 -26.56
N GLU A 767 -8.33 -32.40 -26.15
CA GLU A 767 -8.06 -33.81 -25.82
C GLU A 767 -8.82 -34.26 -24.56
N GLU A 768 -9.17 -33.32 -23.67
CA GLU A 768 -9.85 -33.58 -22.39
C GLU A 768 -11.37 -33.45 -22.50
N CYS A 769 -11.92 -33.06 -23.66
CA CYS A 769 -13.35 -32.76 -23.81
C CYS A 769 -14.26 -33.92 -23.41
N GLN A 770 -13.84 -35.17 -23.65
CA GLN A 770 -14.62 -36.35 -23.32
C GLN A 770 -14.66 -36.65 -21.82
N ASP A 771 -13.54 -36.41 -21.14
CA ASP A 771 -13.46 -36.59 -19.69
C ASP A 771 -14.16 -35.42 -18.97
N LEU A 772 -14.05 -34.21 -19.51
CA LEU A 772 -14.77 -33.04 -19.01
C LEU A 772 -16.28 -33.21 -19.09
N PHE A 773 -16.81 -33.71 -20.22
CA PHE A 773 -18.25 -33.96 -20.36
C PHE A 773 -18.75 -34.98 -19.32
N ARG A 774 -18.02 -36.07 -19.11
CA ARG A 774 -18.36 -37.09 -18.10
C ARG A 774 -18.27 -36.59 -16.66
N LEU A 775 -17.44 -35.59 -16.40
CA LEU A 775 -17.30 -34.98 -15.08
C LEU A 775 -18.40 -33.95 -14.79
N LEU A 776 -18.98 -33.37 -15.84
CA LEU A 776 -20.07 -32.40 -15.74
C LEU A 776 -21.45 -33.06 -15.73
N ASP A 777 -21.63 -34.16 -16.44
CA ASP A 777 -22.89 -34.93 -16.55
C ASP A 777 -23.20 -35.72 -15.25
N GLU A 778 -24.38 -35.51 -14.66
CA GLU A 778 -24.86 -36.27 -13.48
C GLU A 778 -25.48 -37.63 -13.85
N GLY A 779 -25.48 -38.00 -15.14
CA GLY A 779 -25.75 -39.34 -15.64
C GLY A 779 -26.96 -39.46 -16.57
N ASP A 780 -27.51 -38.35 -17.06
CA ASP A 780 -28.60 -38.32 -18.02
C ASP A 780 -28.13 -38.11 -19.48
N GLY A 781 -26.83 -37.84 -19.68
CA GLY A 781 -26.22 -37.66 -20.98
C GLY A 781 -26.41 -36.26 -21.57
N LEU A 782 -26.90 -35.32 -20.76
CA LEU A 782 -27.06 -33.90 -21.08
C LEU A 782 -26.38 -33.08 -19.99
N ILE A 783 -25.93 -31.86 -20.30
CA ILE A 783 -25.41 -30.95 -19.28
C ILE A 783 -26.31 -29.72 -19.22
N ASP A 784 -27.02 -29.51 -18.13
CA ASP A 784 -27.83 -28.31 -17.94
C ASP A 784 -26.99 -27.07 -17.54
N THR A 785 -27.61 -25.90 -17.50
CA THR A 785 -26.91 -24.67 -17.11
C THR A 785 -26.28 -24.75 -15.72
N ASP A 786 -26.97 -25.31 -14.74
CA ASP A 786 -26.52 -25.33 -13.35
C ASP A 786 -25.38 -26.35 -13.16
N GLU A 787 -25.47 -27.52 -13.79
CA GLU A 787 -24.41 -28.54 -13.88
C GLU A 787 -23.14 -27.97 -14.52
N PHE A 788 -23.29 -27.26 -15.64
CA PHE A 788 -22.17 -26.60 -16.33
C PHE A 788 -21.48 -25.57 -15.43
N PHE A 789 -22.23 -24.66 -14.79
CA PHE A 789 -21.65 -23.61 -13.94
C PHE A 789 -21.05 -24.18 -12.67
N GLU A 790 -21.76 -25.08 -11.99
CA GLU A 790 -21.32 -25.64 -10.71
C GLU A 790 -20.11 -26.54 -10.92
N GLY A 791 -20.15 -27.41 -11.94
CA GLY A 791 -19.06 -28.31 -12.30
C GLY A 791 -17.79 -27.57 -12.72
N LEU A 792 -17.87 -26.61 -13.66
CA LEU A 792 -16.70 -25.82 -14.06
C LEU A 792 -16.18 -24.94 -12.91
N SER A 793 -17.05 -24.41 -12.05
CA SER A 793 -16.60 -23.60 -10.90
C SER A 793 -15.86 -24.42 -9.84
N LYS A 794 -16.16 -25.72 -9.72
CA LYS A 794 -15.48 -26.65 -8.81
C LYS A 794 -14.18 -27.20 -9.39
N MET A 795 -14.12 -27.38 -10.71
CA MET A 795 -12.91 -27.86 -11.40
C MET A 795 -11.86 -26.75 -11.62
N LYS A 796 -12.29 -25.49 -11.59
CA LYS A 796 -11.38 -24.37 -11.84
C LYS A 796 -10.58 -24.00 -10.58
N GLY A 797 -9.27 -24.27 -10.64
CA GLY A 797 -8.29 -23.88 -9.63
C GLY A 797 -7.61 -25.08 -8.97
N SER A 798 -6.51 -24.83 -8.24
CA SER A 798 -5.82 -25.90 -7.51
C SER A 798 -6.67 -26.40 -6.34
N ALA A 799 -6.73 -27.73 -6.18
CA ALA A 799 -7.46 -28.36 -5.08
C ALA A 799 -6.98 -27.82 -3.73
N GLN A 800 -7.90 -27.26 -2.92
CA GLN A 800 -7.54 -26.75 -1.60
C GLN A 800 -7.46 -27.90 -0.60
N SER A 801 -6.78 -27.68 0.53
CA SER A 801 -6.63 -28.69 1.60
C SER A 801 -7.99 -29.23 2.09
N LYS A 802 -9.05 -28.41 2.00
CA LYS A 802 -10.43 -28.79 2.33
C LYS A 802 -11.01 -29.83 1.35
N ASP A 803 -10.67 -29.72 0.06
CA ASP A 803 -11.19 -30.58 -1.02
C ASP A 803 -10.52 -31.95 -0.95
N VAL A 804 -9.21 -31.96 -0.68
CA VAL A 804 -8.43 -33.19 -0.41
C VAL A 804 -8.93 -33.90 0.86
N PHE A 805 -9.27 -33.13 1.90
CA PHE A 805 -9.84 -33.71 3.12
C PHE A 805 -11.25 -34.28 2.89
N ALA A 806 -12.09 -33.61 2.11
CA ALA A 806 -13.41 -34.12 1.72
C ALA A 806 -13.30 -35.42 0.92
N LEU A 807 -12.37 -35.50 -0.03
CA LEU A 807 -12.09 -36.72 -0.79
C LEU A 807 -11.64 -37.87 0.13
N ARG A 808 -10.72 -37.60 1.07
CA ARG A 808 -10.27 -38.60 2.05
C ARG A 808 -11.45 -39.15 2.85
N ARG A 809 -12.36 -38.29 3.30
CA ARG A 809 -13.57 -38.70 4.05
C ARG A 809 -14.47 -39.61 3.21
N GLN A 810 -14.75 -39.24 1.96
CA GLN A 810 -15.55 -40.06 1.05
C GLN A 810 -14.91 -41.44 0.80
N VAL A 811 -13.58 -41.52 0.70
CA VAL A 811 -12.85 -42.80 0.55
C VAL A 811 -12.95 -43.66 1.82
N GLU A 812 -12.91 -43.06 3.01
CA GLU A 812 -13.12 -43.76 4.28
C GLU A 812 -14.56 -44.31 4.39
N ASP A 813 -15.57 -43.52 4.00
CA ASP A 813 -16.97 -43.93 3.97
C ASP A 813 -17.21 -45.07 2.96
N LEU A 814 -16.57 -45.01 1.79
CA LEU A 814 -16.65 -46.05 0.78
C LEU A 814 -16.00 -47.36 1.26
N LYS A 815 -14.86 -47.28 1.96
CA LYS A 815 -14.23 -48.44 2.61
C LYS A 815 -15.14 -49.07 3.65
N ALA A 816 -15.83 -48.26 4.45
CA ALA A 816 -16.78 -48.76 5.44
C ALA A 816 -17.98 -49.45 4.78
N ALA A 817 -18.54 -48.86 3.71
CA ALA A 817 -19.63 -49.46 2.94
C ALA A 817 -19.25 -50.81 2.30
N ILE A 818 -18.06 -50.89 1.71
CA ILE A 818 -17.54 -52.14 1.14
C ILE A 818 -17.29 -53.18 2.23
N GLY A 819 -16.75 -52.77 3.38
CA GLY A 819 -16.57 -53.66 4.54
C GLY A 819 -17.89 -54.28 5.02
N ASN A 820 -18.95 -53.48 5.09
CA ASN A 820 -20.28 -53.96 5.45
C ASN A 820 -20.87 -54.90 4.39
N MET A 821 -20.71 -54.61 3.09
CA MET A 821 -21.16 -55.50 2.01
C MET A 821 -20.41 -56.84 1.97
N LEU A 822 -19.14 -56.85 2.40
CA LEU A 822 -18.35 -58.09 2.50
C LEU A 822 -18.76 -58.93 3.73
N LEU A 823 -19.16 -58.29 4.83
CA LEU A 823 -19.68 -58.96 6.02
C LEU A 823 -21.08 -59.55 5.80
N ASP A 824 -21.92 -58.93 4.96
CA ASP A 824 -23.26 -59.45 4.60
C ASP A 824 -23.22 -60.66 3.64
N ARG A 825 -22.05 -61.00 3.08
CA ARG A 825 -21.85 -62.15 2.18
C ARG A 825 -21.22 -63.39 2.85
N THR A 826 -20.85 -63.30 4.13
CA THR A 826 -20.38 -64.43 4.97
C THR A 826 -21.44 -64.84 5.97
#